data_AF-A0A417U1B7-F1
#
_entry.id   AF-A0A417U1B7-F1
#
_cell.length_a   1.000
_cell.length_b   1.000
_cell.length_c   1.000
_cell.angle_alpha   90.00
_cell.angle_beta   90.00
_cell.angle_gamma   90.00
#
_symmetry.space_group_name_H-M   'P 1'
#
loop_
_entity.id
_entity.type
_entity.pdbx_description
1 polymer ?
#
loop_
_entity_poly.entity_id
_entity_poly.type
_entity_poly.pdbx_seq_one_letter_code
_entity_poly.pdbx_strand_id
1 'polypeptide(L)'
;MEMQNKLGKVAGFFSVLTVLWVTGCIFLKNENWNQKRIILLIGILMIGVLLLGAAKLIGKVEEKIRDSFSLIVFIFIFLYAGLQIEVGLKLRYTPAFDLEAIYGGAIEWYTTGDFAAHKDYFYWFGNNLGGMAFLRLADFLLGGFTQDFYLIGLLTNVIGLSIAEFLAAHTGRELGGVVAGIMSLVMIALYLPCLFMGAVFYTDALSMPYLMGCFYCMIRLAKEKRPVKKILWAVLIGLLGGAGYTVKGTVLIVFVMGILVLALQKKYAHKGMVITVCIAVFCVFLSGFYMGIHKNYLIDEQRKNDNTPVWHWIMMGLEGEGAYNPQDYEFTRSFSDTKERNRALVEEIGKRFQKLGIGGTFQLFEKKTNAEFEGTLGLSDFLDDTPEKRGTLHSYLLYDGEHYSTYRNYCNVILMTLILYFGVQAGYGALRQKEFSVAQTVINLVIPGIVCFLMLWESSHRYFANYVPMLIPGASIGVIKLSQWEKLKEWKRQMRVVIKKRSCRVFIYAVGFRILLYLCSLVIMCLFGSYQEPLRFSDFLDTWTRWDSAHYINIAENTYAGAIENGQHIFLVFYPLYPWLIRILNFVVHNSQLSGILISVVCFATGCVYLDKIVTRECGKKTAENTLIMQAVFPFAFFFGAVLTESLFFSLTAMFFYYLEKKDYFEVAVVGFLACLTKNQGVLLAIAVMAELFTEGHLIRKLREKDLKGIWREILWPGIQCVPMLLGTLVYLFINYRTEGDPFRFLFYQRDHWGNGFAPIWTTITYIVKYTAARWYESDGMALWIPEFVLFFVYLAAIAYGFKKKVRPVYLCYLTAYFLLTYSSSWLISAGRYTLCALPLFMLEGKFATEHKRAGKVLILLSGLLMMVYMTGYYQWKQIM
;
A
#
# COMPACT_ATOMS: atom_id res chain seq x y z
N MET A 1 11.72 8.84 23.15
CA MET A 1 12.42 9.06 21.87
C MET A 1 12.29 7.85 20.95
N GLU A 2 12.75 6.65 21.32
CA GLU A 2 12.72 5.49 20.40
C GLU A 2 11.32 5.13 19.86
N MET A 3 10.28 5.08 20.71
CA MET A 3 8.91 4.75 20.30
C MET A 3 8.26 5.83 19.41
N GLN A 4 8.49 7.11 19.70
CA GLN A 4 8.00 8.24 18.89
C GLN A 4 8.66 8.24 17.50
N ASN A 5 9.93 7.91 17.43
CA ASN A 5 10.64 7.84 16.15
C ASN A 5 10.20 6.62 15.34
N LYS A 6 9.91 5.49 16.00
CA LYS A 6 9.27 4.34 15.34
C LYS A 6 7.89 4.72 14.78
N LEU A 7 7.04 5.37 15.58
CA LEU A 7 5.72 5.84 15.13
C LEU A 7 5.82 6.83 13.97
N GLY A 8 6.72 7.81 14.04
CA GLY A 8 6.93 8.78 12.96
C GLY A 8 7.39 8.13 11.65
N LYS A 9 8.25 7.10 11.73
CA LYS A 9 8.66 6.31 10.56
C LYS A 9 7.51 5.50 9.97
N VAL A 10 6.70 4.86 10.82
CA VAL A 10 5.52 4.11 10.40
C VAL A 10 4.50 5.05 9.75
N ALA A 11 4.21 6.20 10.36
CA ALA A 11 3.35 7.24 9.78
C ALA A 11 3.86 7.72 8.42
N GLY A 12 5.16 8.00 8.31
CA GLY A 12 5.79 8.38 7.04
C GLY A 12 5.67 7.29 5.98
N PHE A 13 5.82 6.01 6.35
CA PHE A 13 5.64 4.88 5.45
C PHE A 13 4.19 4.76 4.96
N PHE A 14 3.20 4.86 5.85
CA PHE A 14 1.79 4.85 5.47
C PHE A 14 1.44 6.03 4.55
N SER A 15 1.93 7.24 4.84
CA SER A 15 1.80 8.39 3.95
C SER A 15 2.38 8.13 2.55
N VAL A 16 3.54 7.47 2.44
CA VAL A 16 4.10 7.10 1.12
C VAL A 16 3.18 6.10 0.42
N LEU A 17 2.67 5.08 1.11
CA LEU A 17 1.72 4.13 0.53
C LEU A 17 0.43 4.82 0.07
N THR A 18 -0.12 5.74 0.86
CA THR A 18 -1.30 6.54 0.50
C THR A 18 -1.03 7.39 -0.74
N VAL A 19 0.13 8.04 -0.83
CA VAL A 19 0.50 8.82 -2.03
C VAL A 19 0.63 7.92 -3.24
N LEU A 20 1.26 6.75 -3.11
CA LEU A 20 1.37 5.77 -4.20
C LEU A 20 0.00 5.22 -4.62
N TRP A 21 -0.91 5.00 -3.66
CA TRP A 21 -2.29 4.61 -3.93
C TRP A 21 -3.02 5.69 -4.73
N VAL A 22 -3.13 6.92 -4.20
CA VAL A 22 -3.87 8.02 -4.83
C VAL A 22 -3.32 8.31 -6.23
N THR A 23 -1.99 8.43 -6.37
CA THR A 23 -1.37 8.66 -7.67
C THR A 23 -1.52 7.44 -8.59
N GLY A 24 -1.42 6.22 -8.08
CA GLY A 24 -1.66 4.99 -8.82
C GLY A 24 -3.06 4.92 -9.42
N CYS A 25 -4.09 5.19 -8.62
CA CYS A 25 -5.48 5.26 -9.07
C CYS A 25 -5.63 6.29 -10.20
N ILE A 26 -5.11 7.50 -10.01
CA ILE A 26 -5.29 8.60 -10.96
C ILE A 26 -4.52 8.37 -12.26
N PHE A 27 -3.27 7.89 -12.19
CA PHE A 27 -2.44 7.70 -13.38
C PHE A 27 -2.72 6.40 -14.13
N LEU A 28 -3.00 5.30 -13.41
CA LEU A 28 -3.10 3.97 -14.02
C LEU A 28 -4.53 3.53 -14.27
N LYS A 29 -5.50 4.06 -13.52
CA LYS A 29 -6.89 3.55 -13.49
C LYS A 29 -7.95 4.58 -13.86
N ASN A 30 -7.62 5.88 -13.92
CA ASN A 30 -8.59 6.90 -14.31
C ASN A 30 -8.77 6.95 -15.83
N GLU A 31 -9.93 6.49 -16.30
CA GLU A 31 -10.25 6.40 -17.73
C GLU A 31 -10.25 7.75 -18.43
N ASN A 32 -10.63 8.82 -17.72
CA ASN A 32 -10.60 10.20 -18.25
C ASN A 32 -9.20 10.64 -18.67
N TRP A 33 -8.16 10.03 -18.09
CA TRP A 33 -6.77 10.36 -18.38
C TRP A 33 -6.11 9.42 -19.39
N ASN A 34 -6.75 8.32 -19.83
CA ASN A 34 -6.12 7.32 -20.70
C ASN A 34 -5.41 7.92 -21.93
N GLN A 35 -6.02 8.91 -22.59
CA GLN A 35 -5.44 9.60 -23.75
C GLN A 35 -4.57 10.81 -23.39
N LYS A 36 -4.63 11.30 -22.14
CA LYS A 36 -3.97 12.53 -21.66
C LYS A 36 -2.89 12.29 -20.58
N ARG A 37 -2.56 11.04 -20.24
CA ARG A 37 -1.60 10.69 -19.17
C ARG A 37 -0.24 11.37 -19.35
N ILE A 38 0.24 11.43 -20.60
CA ILE A 38 1.52 12.07 -20.93
C ILE A 38 1.46 13.58 -20.66
N ILE A 39 0.36 14.24 -21.02
CA ILE A 39 0.16 15.69 -20.79
C ILE A 39 0.13 15.98 -19.29
N LEU A 40 -0.58 15.17 -18.50
CA LEU A 40 -0.61 15.28 -17.04
C LEU A 40 0.79 15.14 -16.43
N LEU A 41 1.56 14.13 -16.86
CA LEU A 41 2.94 13.91 -16.39
C LEU A 41 3.87 15.08 -16.76
N ILE A 42 3.78 15.60 -17.98
CA ILE A 42 4.55 16.77 -18.42
C ILE A 42 4.17 18.00 -17.58
N GLY A 43 2.88 18.26 -17.37
CA GLY A 43 2.40 19.35 -16.54
C GLY A 43 2.92 19.29 -15.10
N ILE A 44 2.85 18.10 -14.48
CA ILE A 44 3.36 17.87 -13.13
C ILE A 44 4.87 18.09 -13.06
N LEU A 45 5.61 17.61 -14.07
CA LEU A 45 7.05 17.83 -14.14
C LEU A 45 7.39 19.32 -14.27
N MET A 46 6.68 20.04 -15.15
CA MET A 46 6.88 21.48 -15.37
C MET A 46 6.60 22.28 -14.11
N ILE A 47 5.42 22.11 -13.51
CA ILE A 47 5.04 22.81 -12.26
C ILE A 47 5.99 22.42 -11.13
N GLY A 48 6.37 21.15 -11.03
CA GLY A 48 7.34 20.70 -10.03
C GLY A 48 8.70 21.40 -10.18
N VAL A 49 9.22 21.50 -11.40
CA VAL A 49 10.48 22.23 -11.66
C VAL A 49 10.36 23.71 -11.31
N LEU A 50 9.23 24.35 -11.63
CA LEU A 50 8.97 25.75 -11.28
C LEU A 50 8.95 25.96 -9.76
N LEU A 51 8.24 25.11 -9.01
CA LEU A 51 8.19 25.17 -7.55
C LEU A 51 9.57 24.93 -6.92
N LEU A 52 10.37 24.02 -7.47
CA LEU A 52 11.76 23.82 -7.05
C LEU A 52 12.63 25.06 -7.31
N GLY A 53 12.46 25.70 -8.46
CA GLY A 53 13.11 26.96 -8.80
C GLY A 53 12.74 28.07 -7.83
N ALA A 54 11.44 28.26 -7.56
CA ALA A 54 10.91 29.22 -6.61
C ALA A 54 11.47 29.00 -5.20
N ALA A 55 11.47 27.76 -4.71
CA ALA A 55 12.02 27.43 -3.39
C ALA A 55 13.52 27.75 -3.27
N LYS A 56 14.30 27.55 -4.35
CA LYS A 56 15.72 27.95 -4.38
C LYS A 56 15.89 29.46 -4.38
N LEU A 57 15.08 30.20 -5.15
CA LEU A 57 15.15 31.66 -5.22
C LEU A 57 14.77 32.29 -3.89
N ILE A 58 13.67 31.83 -3.26
CA ILE A 58 13.25 32.27 -1.93
C ILE A 58 14.32 31.93 -0.89
N GLY A 59 14.93 30.73 -0.99
CA GLY A 59 16.03 30.33 -0.12
C GLY A 59 17.24 31.26 -0.17
N LYS A 60 17.55 31.87 -1.33
CA LYS A 60 18.65 32.85 -1.46
C LYS A 60 18.40 34.16 -0.68
N VAL A 61 17.14 34.48 -0.41
CA VAL A 61 16.75 35.71 0.31
C VAL A 61 16.15 35.40 1.68
N GLU A 62 16.28 34.17 2.18
CA GLU A 62 15.69 33.70 3.44
C GLU A 62 16.07 34.60 4.63
N GLU A 63 17.34 35.00 4.74
CA GLU A 63 17.81 35.86 5.83
C GLU A 63 17.14 37.24 5.79
N LYS A 64 16.96 37.82 4.61
CA LYS A 64 16.36 39.15 4.43
C LYS A 64 14.87 39.18 4.75
N ILE A 65 14.16 38.09 4.48
CA ILE A 65 12.71 38.01 4.64
C ILE A 65 12.29 37.37 5.97
N ARG A 66 13.24 36.87 6.76
CA ARG A 66 12.99 36.14 8.01
C ARG A 66 12.21 36.96 9.03
N ASP A 67 12.65 38.19 9.24
CA ASP A 67 12.06 39.08 10.25
C ASP A 67 10.75 39.69 9.73
N SER A 68 10.64 39.88 8.42
CA SER A 68 9.44 40.36 7.73
C SER A 68 8.41 39.26 7.44
N PHE A 69 8.65 38.00 7.83
CA PHE A 69 7.78 36.86 7.44
C PHE A 69 6.31 37.11 7.79
N SER A 70 6.02 37.51 9.03
CA SER A 70 4.64 37.70 9.47
C SER A 70 3.97 38.87 8.75
N LEU A 71 4.73 39.92 8.40
CA LEU A 71 4.25 41.02 7.58
C LEU A 71 3.95 40.56 6.14
N ILE A 72 4.82 39.73 5.55
CA ILE A 72 4.61 39.16 4.20
C ILE A 72 3.34 38.31 4.19
N VAL A 73 3.15 37.44 5.19
CA VAL A 73 1.92 36.64 5.32
C VAL A 73 0.72 37.55 5.44
N PHE A 74 0.76 38.58 6.30
CA PHE A 74 -0.35 39.51 6.47
C PHE A 74 -0.72 40.23 5.18
N ILE A 75 0.27 40.79 4.46
CA ILE A 75 0.06 41.47 3.17
C ILE A 75 -0.54 40.50 2.14
N PHE A 76 0.01 39.29 2.04
CA PHE A 76 -0.52 38.27 1.13
C PHE A 76 -1.98 37.96 1.44
N ILE A 77 -2.30 37.63 2.70
CA ILE A 77 -3.66 37.27 3.11
C ILE A 77 -4.63 38.42 2.88
N PHE A 78 -4.23 39.67 3.17
CA PHE A 78 -5.07 40.84 2.93
C PHE A 78 -5.40 41.02 1.44
N LEU A 79 -4.39 40.94 0.56
CA LEU A 79 -4.58 41.07 -0.88
C LEU A 79 -5.37 39.89 -1.46
N TYR A 80 -5.09 38.67 -0.98
CA TYR A 80 -5.75 37.46 -1.44
C TYR A 80 -7.21 37.41 -1.00
N ALA A 81 -7.52 37.84 0.22
CA ALA A 81 -8.89 38.01 0.70
C ALA A 81 -9.67 39.03 -0.15
N GLY A 82 -9.05 40.16 -0.50
CA GLY A 82 -9.65 41.13 -1.43
C GLY A 82 -9.99 40.51 -2.79
N LEU A 83 -9.10 39.69 -3.33
CA LEU A 83 -9.33 38.96 -4.57
C LEU A 83 -10.44 37.90 -4.44
N GLN A 84 -10.47 37.14 -3.34
CA GLN A 84 -11.52 36.16 -3.04
C GLN A 84 -12.90 36.83 -2.94
N ILE A 85 -12.99 38.03 -2.33
CA ILE A 85 -14.23 38.80 -2.25
C ILE A 85 -14.67 39.26 -3.65
N GLU A 86 -13.76 39.86 -4.42
CA GLU A 86 -14.08 40.32 -5.78
C GLU A 86 -14.58 39.17 -6.67
N VAL A 87 -13.88 38.03 -6.61
CA VAL A 87 -14.24 36.83 -7.37
C VAL A 87 -15.56 36.24 -6.85
N GLY A 88 -15.76 36.16 -5.53
CA GLY A 88 -17.00 35.67 -4.94
C GLY A 88 -18.23 36.49 -5.32
N LEU A 89 -18.09 37.82 -5.39
CA LEU A 89 -19.16 38.69 -5.88
C LEU A 89 -19.48 38.46 -7.37
N LYS A 90 -18.46 38.16 -8.20
CA LYS A 90 -18.67 37.81 -9.62
C LYS A 90 -19.26 36.42 -9.82
N LEU A 91 -19.09 35.54 -8.85
CA LEU A 91 -19.58 34.16 -8.84
C LEU A 91 -20.87 34.01 -8.04
N ARG A 92 -21.57 35.12 -7.77
CA ARG A 92 -22.79 35.11 -6.97
C ARG A 92 -23.87 34.22 -7.59
N TYR A 93 -24.52 33.46 -6.73
CA TYR A 93 -25.49 32.43 -7.07
C TYR A 93 -26.57 32.37 -5.98
N THR A 94 -27.70 31.72 -6.29
CA THR A 94 -28.78 31.53 -5.32
C THR A 94 -28.62 30.15 -4.69
N PRO A 95 -28.31 30.04 -3.39
CA PRO A 95 -28.14 28.76 -2.72
C PRO A 95 -29.33 27.81 -2.95
N ALA A 96 -29.04 26.54 -3.23
CA ALA A 96 -30.02 25.47 -3.37
C ALA A 96 -29.70 24.28 -2.44
N PHE A 97 -30.65 23.34 -2.35
CA PHE A 97 -30.51 22.06 -1.63
C PHE A 97 -29.96 22.22 -0.20
N ASP A 98 -28.90 21.49 0.15
CA ASP A 98 -28.28 21.52 1.48
C ASP A 98 -27.76 22.90 1.88
N LEU A 99 -27.23 23.67 0.92
CA LEU A 99 -26.68 24.99 1.20
C LEU A 99 -27.81 25.98 1.46
N GLU A 100 -28.94 25.87 0.76
CA GLU A 100 -30.14 26.65 1.06
C GLU A 100 -30.61 26.41 2.49
N ALA A 101 -30.69 25.16 2.94
CA ALA A 101 -31.17 24.87 4.29
C ALA A 101 -30.27 25.49 5.37
N ILE A 102 -28.96 25.51 5.11
CA ILE A 102 -27.96 26.13 6.01
C ILE A 102 -28.02 27.66 5.95
N TYR A 103 -28.07 28.23 4.75
CA TYR A 103 -28.03 29.68 4.51
C TYR A 103 -29.37 30.36 4.83
N GLY A 104 -30.46 29.86 4.23
CA GLY A 104 -31.83 30.33 4.47
C GLY A 104 -32.26 30.12 5.92
N GLY A 105 -31.93 28.96 6.50
CA GLY A 105 -32.18 28.69 7.92
C GLY A 105 -31.46 29.65 8.86
N ALA A 106 -30.22 30.06 8.54
CA ALA A 106 -29.48 31.04 9.34
C ALA A 106 -30.15 32.42 9.31
N ILE A 107 -30.62 32.86 8.14
CA ILE A 107 -31.32 34.15 7.95
C ILE A 107 -32.68 34.14 8.65
N GLU A 108 -33.45 33.06 8.50
CA GLU A 108 -34.74 32.89 9.17
C GLU A 108 -34.54 32.94 10.69
N TRP A 109 -33.53 32.24 11.19
CA TRP A 109 -33.19 32.25 12.61
C TRP A 109 -32.69 33.62 13.10
N TYR A 110 -32.05 34.40 12.23
CA TYR A 110 -31.68 35.77 12.55
C TYR A 110 -32.88 36.69 12.68
N THR A 111 -33.81 36.60 11.73
CA THR A 111 -34.92 37.53 11.60
C THR A 111 -36.08 37.20 12.53
N THR A 112 -36.36 35.92 12.76
CA THR A 112 -37.55 35.47 13.52
C THR A 112 -37.22 34.90 14.90
N GLY A 113 -35.95 34.52 15.13
CA GLY A 113 -35.55 33.81 16.34
C GLY A 113 -35.75 32.28 16.29
N ASP A 114 -36.25 31.73 15.18
CA ASP A 114 -36.39 30.28 14.91
C ASP A 114 -36.12 29.99 13.41
N PHE A 115 -35.98 28.74 13.00
CA PHE A 115 -35.80 28.31 11.60
C PHE A 115 -36.90 27.33 11.19
N ALA A 116 -38.15 27.71 11.46
CA ALA A 116 -39.30 26.81 11.37
C ALA A 116 -39.46 26.20 9.97
N ALA A 117 -39.22 26.97 8.90
CA ALA A 117 -39.33 26.49 7.53
C ALA A 117 -38.28 25.41 7.17
N HIS A 118 -37.17 25.35 7.92
CA HIS A 118 -36.04 24.46 7.63
C HIS A 118 -35.89 23.33 8.66
N LYS A 119 -36.76 23.22 9.67
CA LYS A 119 -36.67 22.18 10.71
C LYS A 119 -36.71 20.76 10.15
N ASP A 120 -37.56 20.52 9.15
CA ASP A 120 -37.69 19.22 8.50
C ASP A 120 -36.35 18.72 7.97
N TYR A 121 -35.60 19.58 7.28
CA TYR A 121 -34.24 19.26 6.82
C TYR A 121 -33.32 18.85 7.98
N PHE A 122 -33.32 19.61 9.09
CA PHE A 122 -32.42 19.35 10.22
C PHE A 122 -32.83 18.18 11.11
N TYR A 123 -34.07 17.70 11.03
CA TYR A 123 -34.43 16.39 11.60
C TYR A 123 -33.70 15.25 10.88
N TRP A 124 -33.55 15.34 9.56
CA TRP A 124 -32.86 14.35 8.74
C TRP A 124 -31.33 14.51 8.75
N PHE A 125 -30.83 15.75 8.69
CA PHE A 125 -29.43 16.11 8.48
C PHE A 125 -28.92 17.05 9.57
N GLY A 126 -29.12 16.66 10.84
CA GLY A 126 -28.72 17.47 12.00
C GLY A 126 -27.21 17.78 12.08
N ASN A 127 -26.37 17.07 11.31
CA ASN A 127 -24.94 17.36 11.20
C ASN A 127 -24.63 18.71 10.50
N ASN A 128 -25.59 19.31 9.79
CA ASN A 128 -25.41 20.61 9.14
C ASN A 128 -25.80 21.81 10.03
N LEU A 129 -26.36 21.56 11.22
CA LEU A 129 -26.74 22.62 12.18
C LEU A 129 -25.56 23.49 12.61
N GLY A 130 -24.34 22.93 12.72
CA GLY A 130 -23.18 23.74 13.11
C GLY A 130 -22.77 24.75 12.04
N GLY A 131 -22.93 24.40 10.76
CA GLY A 131 -22.75 25.34 9.64
C GLY A 131 -23.75 26.49 9.72
N MET A 132 -25.04 26.16 9.92
CA MET A 132 -26.11 27.16 10.04
C MET A 132 -25.89 28.07 11.27
N ALA A 133 -25.58 27.49 12.43
CA ALA A 133 -25.32 28.25 13.65
C ALA A 133 -24.14 29.22 13.50
N PHE A 134 -23.13 28.82 12.72
CA PHE A 134 -21.99 29.68 12.42
C PHE A 134 -22.37 30.86 11.52
N LEU A 135 -23.14 30.62 10.45
CA LEU A 135 -23.65 31.71 9.60
C LEU A 135 -24.62 32.61 10.35
N ARG A 136 -25.50 32.05 11.19
CA ARG A 136 -26.41 32.80 12.06
C ARG A 136 -25.67 33.76 13.00
N LEU A 137 -24.51 33.35 13.52
CA LEU A 137 -23.66 34.22 14.33
C LEU A 137 -23.07 35.36 13.49
N ALA A 138 -22.67 35.09 12.25
CA ALA A 138 -22.23 36.15 11.34
C ALA A 138 -23.34 37.13 11.02
N ASP A 139 -24.56 36.66 10.74
CA ASP A 139 -25.74 37.48 10.49
C ASP A 139 -26.07 38.35 11.71
N PHE A 140 -25.92 37.82 12.93
CA PHE A 140 -26.07 38.60 14.15
C PHE A 140 -25.06 39.76 14.23
N LEU A 141 -23.80 39.49 13.92
CA LEU A 141 -22.71 40.45 14.07
C LEU A 141 -22.69 41.49 12.95
N LEU A 142 -23.11 41.11 11.73
CA LEU A 142 -22.96 41.91 10.51
C LEU A 142 -24.29 42.41 9.94
N GLY A 143 -25.42 41.79 10.29
CA GLY A 143 -26.75 42.13 9.79
C GLY A 143 -27.25 43.52 10.22
N GLY A 144 -26.61 44.16 11.20
CA GLY A 144 -26.84 45.57 11.54
C GLY A 144 -26.21 46.56 10.54
N PHE A 145 -25.23 46.11 9.75
CA PHE A 145 -24.47 46.95 8.81
C PHE A 145 -24.93 46.77 7.36
N THR A 146 -25.36 45.57 6.98
CA THR A 146 -25.86 45.25 5.63
C THR A 146 -26.96 44.20 5.70
N GLN A 147 -27.94 44.29 4.80
CA GLN A 147 -28.98 43.26 4.61
C GLN A 147 -28.64 42.32 3.44
N ASP A 148 -27.47 42.47 2.83
CA ASP A 148 -26.96 41.52 1.85
C ASP A 148 -26.36 40.30 2.59
N PHE A 149 -27.21 39.33 2.90
CA PHE A 149 -26.80 38.11 3.61
C PHE A 149 -25.84 37.24 2.80
N TYR A 150 -25.88 37.29 1.47
CA TYR A 150 -24.89 36.60 0.63
C TYR A 150 -23.50 37.21 0.86
N LEU A 151 -23.40 38.54 0.88
CA LEU A 151 -22.16 39.24 1.20
C LEU A 151 -21.68 38.89 2.62
N ILE A 152 -22.58 38.77 3.60
CA ILE A 152 -22.23 38.32 4.95
C ILE A 152 -21.65 36.90 4.93
N GLY A 153 -22.29 35.97 4.23
CA GLY A 153 -21.81 34.58 4.06
C GLY A 153 -20.45 34.52 3.36
N LEU A 154 -20.29 35.26 2.26
CA LEU A 154 -19.04 35.41 1.51
C LEU A 154 -17.91 35.94 2.42
N LEU A 155 -18.14 37.06 3.12
CA LEU A 155 -17.14 37.66 4.00
C LEU A 155 -16.75 36.72 5.14
N THR A 156 -17.73 36.03 5.72
CA THR A 156 -17.51 35.05 6.80
C THR A 156 -16.61 33.92 6.35
N ASN A 157 -16.87 33.39 5.16
CA ASN A 157 -16.07 32.31 4.59
C ASN A 157 -14.66 32.79 4.20
N VAL A 158 -14.53 33.96 3.57
CA VAL A 158 -13.22 34.55 3.25
C VAL A 158 -12.39 34.80 4.51
N ILE A 159 -12.99 35.26 5.61
CA ILE A 159 -12.30 35.40 6.90
C ILE A 159 -11.85 34.03 7.42
N GLY A 160 -12.71 33.01 7.36
CA GLY A 160 -12.37 31.65 7.74
C GLY A 160 -11.21 31.05 6.94
N LEU A 161 -11.25 31.19 5.62
CA LEU A 161 -10.19 30.77 4.70
C LEU A 161 -8.89 31.52 4.98
N SER A 162 -8.95 32.84 5.16
CA SER A 162 -7.80 33.68 5.52
C SER A 162 -7.11 33.20 6.80
N ILE A 163 -7.89 32.80 7.82
CA ILE A 163 -7.35 32.19 9.05
C ILE A 163 -6.67 30.86 8.74
N ALA A 164 -7.31 29.98 7.98
CA ALA A 164 -6.75 28.66 7.63
C ALA A 164 -5.44 28.79 6.83
N GLU A 165 -5.39 29.69 5.85
CA GLU A 165 -4.23 30.00 5.01
C GLU A 165 -3.09 30.63 5.81
N PHE A 166 -3.40 31.58 6.70
CA PHE A 166 -2.44 32.17 7.64
C PHE A 166 -1.80 31.08 8.51
N LEU A 167 -2.62 30.17 9.06
CA LEU A 167 -2.16 29.07 9.88
C LEU A 167 -1.38 28.03 9.06
N ALA A 168 -1.72 27.80 7.79
CA ALA A 168 -0.98 26.92 6.90
C ALA A 168 0.44 27.45 6.64
N ALA A 169 0.59 28.74 6.33
CA ALA A 169 1.89 29.38 6.16
C ALA A 169 2.73 29.36 7.45
N HIS A 170 2.13 29.64 8.60
CA HIS A 170 2.82 29.54 9.88
C HIS A 170 3.20 28.10 10.22
N THR A 171 2.35 27.14 9.91
CA THR A 171 2.65 25.70 10.05
C THR A 171 3.85 25.31 9.17
N GLY A 172 3.88 25.76 7.91
CA GLY A 172 5.02 25.61 7.02
C GLY A 172 6.29 26.15 7.66
N ARG A 173 6.25 27.39 8.19
CA ARG A 173 7.38 28.00 8.91
C ARG A 173 7.84 27.18 10.11
N GLU A 174 6.92 26.70 10.93
CA GLU A 174 7.20 25.94 12.15
C GLU A 174 7.84 24.57 11.89
N LEU A 175 7.54 23.97 10.72
CA LEU A 175 8.02 22.64 10.34
C LEU A 175 9.26 22.68 9.42
N GLY A 176 9.31 23.63 8.50
CA GLY A 176 10.29 23.68 7.41
C GLY A 176 11.08 24.99 7.30
N GLY A 177 10.89 25.95 8.22
CA GLY A 177 11.54 27.26 8.20
C GLY A 177 10.85 28.28 7.30
N VAL A 178 11.38 29.51 7.23
CA VAL A 178 10.74 30.66 6.56
C VAL A 178 10.41 30.36 5.09
N VAL A 179 11.30 29.68 4.38
CA VAL A 179 11.08 29.27 2.99
C VAL A 179 9.85 28.39 2.86
N ALA A 180 9.60 27.47 3.80
CA ALA A 180 8.43 26.58 3.76
C ALA A 180 7.14 27.36 3.93
N GLY A 181 7.12 28.32 4.87
CA GLY A 181 5.96 29.17 5.07
C GLY A 181 5.62 30.03 3.84
N ILE A 182 6.62 30.61 3.17
CA ILE A 182 6.39 31.38 1.93
C ILE A 182 5.99 30.46 0.79
N MET A 183 6.60 29.27 0.67
CA MET A 183 6.20 28.28 -0.33
C MET A 183 4.75 27.81 -0.11
N SER A 184 4.25 27.76 1.12
CA SER A 184 2.83 27.51 1.37
C SER A 184 1.95 28.59 0.74
N LEU A 185 2.30 29.88 0.86
CA LEU A 185 1.56 30.97 0.19
C LEU A 185 1.60 30.86 -1.33
N VAL A 186 2.77 30.53 -1.90
CA VAL A 186 2.92 30.30 -3.35
C VAL A 186 2.02 29.16 -3.82
N MET A 187 1.95 28.06 -3.06
CA MET A 187 1.10 26.92 -3.38
C MET A 187 -0.40 27.24 -3.24
N ILE A 188 -0.79 28.03 -2.23
CA ILE A 188 -2.17 28.54 -2.08
C ILE A 188 -2.55 29.38 -3.31
N ALA A 189 -1.71 30.34 -3.69
CA ALA A 189 -1.98 31.20 -4.84
C ALA A 189 -2.05 30.42 -6.17
N LEU A 190 -1.21 29.39 -6.32
CA LEU A 190 -1.16 28.58 -7.54
C LEU A 190 -2.37 27.63 -7.66
N TYR A 191 -2.88 27.13 -6.53
CA TYR A 191 -4.01 26.20 -6.51
C TYR A 191 -5.33 26.97 -6.54
N LEU A 192 -5.81 27.28 -7.75
CA LEU A 192 -6.98 28.11 -8.00
C LEU A 192 -8.26 27.76 -7.23
N PRO A 193 -8.57 26.49 -6.86
CA PRO A 193 -9.69 26.21 -5.98
C PRO A 193 -9.63 26.96 -4.64
N CYS A 194 -8.44 27.25 -4.08
CA CYS A 194 -8.31 28.11 -2.90
C CYS A 194 -8.84 29.53 -3.12
N LEU A 195 -8.80 30.04 -4.36
CA LEU A 195 -9.35 31.34 -4.70
C LEU A 195 -10.88 31.30 -4.82
N PHE A 196 -11.40 30.32 -5.57
CA PHE A 196 -12.82 30.24 -5.88
C PHE A 196 -13.68 29.78 -4.70
N MET A 197 -13.09 29.04 -3.77
CA MET A 197 -13.78 28.56 -2.58
C MET A 197 -14.27 29.68 -1.66
N GLY A 198 -13.75 30.91 -1.80
CA GLY A 198 -14.31 32.08 -1.11
C GLY A 198 -15.81 32.25 -1.37
N ALA A 199 -16.27 31.97 -2.58
CA ALA A 199 -17.68 32.04 -2.98
C ALA A 199 -18.56 30.94 -2.35
N VAL A 200 -17.96 29.83 -1.91
CA VAL A 200 -18.67 28.62 -1.48
C VAL A 200 -18.60 28.51 0.05
N PHE A 201 -19.52 29.19 0.74
CA PHE A 201 -19.61 29.22 2.21
C PHE A 201 -20.32 27.99 2.80
N TYR A 202 -19.93 26.80 2.35
CA TYR A 202 -20.45 25.51 2.81
C TYR A 202 -19.53 24.84 3.85
N THR A 203 -19.98 23.75 4.47
CA THR A 203 -19.28 23.03 5.56
C THR A 203 -17.84 22.61 5.19
N ASP A 204 -17.57 22.37 3.90
CA ASP A 204 -16.24 22.09 3.38
C ASP A 204 -15.24 23.22 3.67
N ALA A 205 -15.59 24.46 3.33
CA ALA A 205 -14.77 25.64 3.53
C ALA A 205 -14.84 26.16 4.96
N LEU A 206 -16.05 26.23 5.53
CA LEU A 206 -16.30 26.73 6.89
C LEU A 206 -15.56 25.93 7.97
N SER A 207 -15.27 24.64 7.72
CA SER A 207 -14.54 23.79 8.68
C SER A 207 -13.01 23.97 8.67
N MET A 208 -12.44 24.55 7.62
CA MET A 208 -10.98 24.72 7.46
C MET A 208 -10.28 25.48 8.59
N PRO A 209 -10.78 26.64 9.08
CA PRO A 209 -10.13 27.37 10.18
C PRO A 209 -10.07 26.54 11.47
N TYR A 210 -11.09 25.72 11.74
CA TYR A 210 -11.11 24.85 12.92
C TYR A 210 -10.11 23.70 12.79
N LEU A 211 -10.05 23.08 11.62
CA LEU A 211 -9.12 22.00 11.29
C LEU A 211 -7.66 22.48 11.41
N MET A 212 -7.33 23.60 10.77
CA MET A 212 -5.99 24.20 10.84
C MET A 212 -5.68 24.78 12.22
N GLY A 213 -6.66 25.39 12.88
CA GLY A 213 -6.51 25.94 14.23
C GLY A 213 -6.21 24.85 15.25
N CYS A 214 -6.96 23.74 15.21
CA CYS A 214 -6.75 22.57 16.04
C CYS A 214 -5.34 22.00 15.82
N PHE A 215 -4.94 21.80 14.55
CA PHE A 215 -3.61 21.31 14.21
C PHE A 215 -2.51 22.26 14.68
N TYR A 216 -2.61 23.56 14.40
CA TYR A 216 -1.61 24.55 14.80
C TYR A 216 -1.48 24.65 16.33
N CYS A 217 -2.59 24.62 17.07
CA CYS A 217 -2.58 24.60 18.54
C CYS A 217 -1.85 23.36 19.08
N MET A 218 -1.94 22.20 18.42
CA MET A 218 -1.14 21.01 18.80
C MET A 218 0.36 21.24 18.61
N ILE A 219 0.77 21.95 17.55
CA ILE A 219 2.18 22.32 17.33
C ILE A 219 2.66 23.21 18.48
N ARG A 220 1.85 24.21 18.86
CA ARG A 220 2.17 25.14 19.96
C ARG A 220 2.22 24.44 21.31
N LEU A 221 1.24 23.59 21.60
CA LEU A 221 1.18 22.76 22.80
C LEU A 221 2.46 21.93 22.95
N ALA A 222 2.89 21.23 21.89
CA ALA A 222 4.06 20.37 21.93
C ALA A 222 5.37 21.11 22.22
N LYS A 223 5.45 22.41 21.91
CA LYS A 223 6.62 23.28 22.16
C LYS A 223 6.53 24.02 23.50
N GLU A 224 5.36 24.09 24.11
CA GLU A 224 5.13 24.87 25.33
C GLU A 224 5.76 24.19 26.56
N LYS A 225 6.39 24.99 27.42
CA LYS A 225 7.04 24.54 28.65
C LYS A 225 6.22 24.89 29.89
N ARG A 226 5.45 25.99 29.86
CA ARG A 226 4.69 26.49 31.01
C ARG A 226 3.39 25.69 31.21
N PRO A 227 3.14 25.08 32.38
CA PRO A 227 1.95 24.27 32.63
C PRO A 227 0.62 24.99 32.36
N VAL A 228 0.49 26.25 32.82
CA VAL A 228 -0.73 27.06 32.61
C VAL A 228 -1.02 27.25 31.12
N LYS A 229 0.01 27.57 30.33
CA LYS A 229 -0.14 27.74 28.88
C LYS A 229 -0.44 26.42 28.17
N LYS A 230 0.07 25.28 28.67
CA LYS A 230 -0.31 23.95 28.14
C LYS A 230 -1.80 23.68 28.31
N ILE A 231 -2.37 24.03 29.45
CA ILE A 231 -3.82 23.90 29.69
C ILE A 231 -4.58 24.80 28.73
N LEU A 232 -4.15 26.05 28.54
CA LEU A 232 -4.78 26.96 27.57
C LEU A 232 -4.78 26.37 26.15
N TRP A 233 -3.65 25.84 25.68
CA TRP A 233 -3.60 25.16 24.38
C TRP A 233 -4.48 23.91 24.33
N ALA A 234 -4.57 23.15 25.41
CA ALA A 234 -5.45 21.98 25.50
C ALA A 234 -6.93 22.37 25.41
N VAL A 235 -7.33 23.45 26.08
CA VAL A 235 -8.67 24.04 25.99
C VAL A 235 -8.96 24.47 24.56
N LEU A 236 -8.04 25.20 23.92
CA LEU A 236 -8.21 25.62 22.53
C LEU A 236 -8.34 24.44 21.56
N ILE A 237 -7.56 23.37 21.74
CA ILE A 237 -7.67 22.15 20.94
C ILE A 237 -9.05 21.50 21.13
N GLY A 238 -9.53 21.40 22.36
CA GLY A 238 -10.86 20.87 22.67
C GLY A 238 -11.99 21.70 22.05
N LEU A 239 -11.93 23.03 22.18
CA LEU A 239 -12.91 23.96 21.62
C LEU A 239 -12.93 23.92 20.09
N LEU A 240 -11.76 24.04 19.44
CA LEU A 240 -11.66 24.03 17.98
C LEU A 240 -12.03 22.66 17.41
N GLY A 241 -11.67 21.57 18.09
CA GLY A 241 -12.09 20.23 17.72
C GLY A 241 -13.61 20.05 17.82
N GLY A 242 -14.22 20.53 18.91
CA GLY A 242 -15.67 20.44 19.14
C GLY A 242 -16.46 21.28 18.15
N ALA A 243 -16.12 22.56 18.00
CA ALA A 243 -16.75 23.47 17.05
C ALA A 243 -16.56 23.00 15.60
N GLY A 244 -15.35 22.57 15.24
CA GLY A 244 -15.07 22.02 13.92
C GLY A 244 -15.88 20.75 13.63
N TYR A 245 -16.04 19.86 14.61
CA TYR A 245 -16.87 18.66 14.46
C TYR A 245 -18.34 18.98 14.21
N THR A 246 -18.89 20.01 14.87
CA THR A 246 -20.28 20.44 14.63
C THR A 246 -20.50 21.03 13.24
N VAL A 247 -19.46 21.60 12.63
CA VAL A 247 -19.52 22.12 11.25
C VAL A 247 -19.30 20.99 10.24
N LYS A 248 -18.26 20.17 10.44
CA LYS A 248 -17.95 19.02 9.58
C LYS A 248 -17.30 17.90 10.37
N GLY A 249 -17.92 16.73 10.37
CA GLY A 249 -17.49 15.58 11.17
C GLY A 249 -16.04 15.12 10.89
N THR A 250 -15.50 15.35 9.69
CA THR A 250 -14.13 14.93 9.34
C THR A 250 -13.05 15.67 10.14
N VAL A 251 -13.33 16.82 10.76
CA VAL A 251 -12.38 17.50 11.69
C VAL A 251 -11.96 16.58 12.85
N LEU A 252 -12.82 15.62 13.23
CA LEU A 252 -12.53 14.63 14.26
C LEU A 252 -11.26 13.83 13.98
N ILE A 253 -10.91 13.57 12.72
CA ILE A 253 -9.71 12.79 12.36
C ILE A 253 -8.45 13.51 12.86
N VAL A 254 -8.34 14.82 12.65
CA VAL A 254 -7.20 15.62 13.15
C VAL A 254 -7.15 15.62 14.67
N PHE A 255 -8.29 15.82 15.31
CA PHE A 255 -8.40 15.80 16.77
C PHE A 255 -7.92 14.46 17.36
N VAL A 256 -8.48 13.34 16.87
CA VAL A 256 -8.14 11.99 17.35
C VAL A 256 -6.68 11.65 17.06
N MET A 257 -6.18 11.89 15.85
CA MET A 257 -4.78 11.61 15.52
C MET A 257 -3.81 12.43 16.37
N GLY A 258 -4.16 13.69 16.66
CA GLY A 258 -3.42 14.55 17.58
C GLY A 258 -3.34 13.99 18.99
N ILE A 259 -4.48 13.59 19.56
CA ILE A 259 -4.57 13.00 20.90
C ILE A 259 -3.78 11.68 20.96
N LEU A 260 -3.91 10.82 19.95
CA LEU A 260 -3.16 9.56 19.88
C LEU A 260 -1.65 9.80 19.87
N VAL A 261 -1.17 10.73 19.05
CA VAL A 261 0.26 11.07 19.00
C VAL A 261 0.75 11.63 20.34
N LEU A 262 -0.05 12.48 21.00
CA LEU A 262 0.26 13.00 22.34
C LEU A 262 0.31 11.89 23.39
N ALA A 263 -0.64 10.96 23.39
CA ALA A 263 -0.71 9.83 24.32
C ALA A 263 0.54 8.93 24.24
N LEU A 264 1.01 8.70 23.01
CA LEU A 264 2.18 7.87 22.70
C LEU A 264 3.52 8.55 23.04
N GLN A 265 3.52 9.80 23.51
CA GLN A 265 4.74 10.44 23.98
C GLN A 265 5.20 9.88 25.33
N LYS A 266 6.42 9.34 25.37
CA LYS A 266 7.04 8.81 26.61
C LYS A 266 7.48 9.89 27.60
N LYS A 267 7.89 11.08 27.14
CA LYS A 267 8.46 12.16 27.98
C LYS A 267 7.69 13.47 27.80
N TYR A 268 6.38 13.46 28.04
CA TYR A 268 5.55 14.67 27.99
C TYR A 268 4.94 14.93 29.37
N ALA A 269 5.44 15.98 30.04
CA ALA A 269 4.97 16.36 31.37
C ALA A 269 3.48 16.74 31.33
N HIS A 270 2.72 16.26 32.33
CA HIS A 270 1.27 16.48 32.47
C HIS A 270 0.43 15.95 31.30
N LYS A 271 0.91 14.95 30.54
CA LYS A 271 0.20 14.43 29.37
C LYS A 271 -1.22 13.94 29.65
N GLY A 272 -1.43 13.25 30.78
CA GLY A 272 -2.75 12.76 31.17
C GLY A 272 -3.72 13.92 31.35
N MET A 273 -3.33 14.92 32.14
CA MET A 273 -4.10 16.15 32.35
C MET A 273 -4.42 16.88 31.04
N VAL A 274 -3.42 17.08 30.17
CA VAL A 274 -3.62 17.75 28.87
C VAL A 274 -4.64 17.02 28.00
N ILE A 275 -4.51 15.68 27.88
CA ILE A 275 -5.45 14.86 27.10
C ILE A 275 -6.85 14.91 27.72
N THR A 276 -6.95 14.79 29.04
CA THR A 276 -8.22 14.89 29.75
C THR A 276 -8.88 16.25 29.53
N VAL A 277 -8.13 17.35 29.57
CA VAL A 277 -8.66 18.69 29.29
C VAL A 277 -9.14 18.80 27.84
N CYS A 278 -8.36 18.35 26.86
CA CYS A 278 -8.79 18.37 25.46
C CYS A 278 -10.12 17.63 25.26
N ILE A 279 -10.23 16.41 25.80
CA ILE A 279 -11.43 15.56 25.68
C ILE A 279 -12.60 16.15 26.46
N ALA A 280 -12.38 16.60 27.70
CA ALA A 280 -13.43 17.19 28.52
C ALA A 280 -14.02 18.44 27.87
N VAL A 281 -13.17 19.35 27.38
CA VAL A 281 -13.61 20.56 26.69
C VAL A 281 -14.33 20.25 25.38
N PHE A 282 -13.84 19.28 24.61
CA PHE A 282 -14.53 18.78 23.42
C PHE A 282 -15.94 18.27 23.76
N CYS A 283 -16.06 17.39 24.77
CA CYS A 283 -17.36 16.85 25.20
C CYS A 283 -18.29 17.93 25.76
N VAL A 284 -17.78 18.84 26.59
CA VAL A 284 -18.55 19.96 27.15
C VAL A 284 -19.08 20.85 26.02
N PHE A 285 -18.26 21.15 25.01
CA PHE A 285 -18.72 21.91 23.85
C PHE A 285 -19.84 21.20 23.11
N LEU A 286 -19.70 19.90 22.82
CA LEU A 286 -20.75 19.13 22.14
C LEU A 286 -22.03 19.02 22.95
N SER A 287 -21.94 18.79 24.27
CA SER A 287 -23.10 18.80 25.16
C SER A 287 -23.77 20.17 25.21
N GLY A 288 -22.98 21.24 25.27
CA GLY A 288 -23.49 22.62 25.22
C GLY A 288 -24.18 22.93 23.91
N PHE A 289 -23.61 22.54 22.78
CA PHE A 289 -24.22 22.70 21.45
C PHE A 289 -25.53 21.90 21.34
N TYR A 290 -25.52 20.65 21.82
CA TYR A 290 -26.72 19.81 21.86
C TYR A 290 -27.83 20.44 22.71
N MET A 291 -27.51 20.90 23.92
CA MET A 291 -28.49 21.54 24.80
C MET A 291 -28.97 22.88 24.24
N GLY A 292 -28.06 23.70 23.70
CA GLY A 292 -28.34 25.06 23.26
C GLY A 292 -29.09 25.14 21.92
N ILE A 293 -28.90 24.16 21.04
CA ILE A 293 -29.45 24.17 19.68
C ILE A 293 -30.36 22.97 19.45
N HIS A 294 -29.84 21.74 19.50
CA HIS A 294 -30.68 20.57 19.20
C HIS A 294 -31.90 20.48 20.10
N LYS A 295 -31.71 20.52 21.42
CA LYS A 295 -32.82 20.36 22.37
C LYS A 295 -33.78 21.56 22.40
N ASN A 296 -33.28 22.75 22.12
CA ASN A 296 -34.07 23.98 22.19
C ASN A 296 -34.95 24.17 20.94
N TYR A 297 -34.48 23.76 19.76
CA TYR A 297 -35.14 24.06 18.49
C TYR A 297 -35.73 22.83 17.79
N LEU A 298 -35.29 21.62 18.14
CA LEU A 298 -35.76 20.36 17.54
C LEU A 298 -36.39 19.43 18.59
N ILE A 299 -37.45 18.73 18.21
CA ILE A 299 -38.10 17.72 19.03
C ILE A 299 -37.21 16.46 19.08
N ASP A 300 -36.77 16.08 20.28
CA ASP A 300 -35.78 15.00 20.47
C ASP A 300 -36.26 13.63 19.97
N GLU A 301 -37.55 13.32 20.11
CA GLU A 301 -38.14 12.05 19.64
C GLU A 301 -38.15 11.98 18.12
N GLN A 302 -38.67 13.02 17.46
CA GLN A 302 -38.67 13.13 16.00
C GLN A 302 -37.24 13.11 15.45
N ARG A 303 -36.32 13.87 16.02
CA ARG A 303 -34.91 13.87 15.62
C ARG A 303 -34.28 12.48 15.71
N LYS A 304 -34.54 11.72 16.78
CA LYS A 304 -34.00 10.35 16.91
C LYS A 304 -34.57 9.42 15.84
N ASN A 305 -35.85 9.57 15.53
CA ASN A 305 -36.53 8.76 14.53
C ASN A 305 -36.05 9.11 13.12
N ASP A 306 -36.06 10.39 12.76
CA ASP A 306 -35.81 10.84 11.40
C ASP A 306 -34.32 10.80 11.04
N ASN A 307 -33.43 11.21 11.95
CA ASN A 307 -32.01 11.41 11.68
C ASN A 307 -31.36 10.29 10.84
N THR A 308 -30.68 10.70 9.77
CA THR A 308 -29.95 9.82 8.87
C THR A 308 -28.78 9.18 9.61
N PRO A 309 -28.77 7.84 9.81
CA PRO A 309 -27.73 7.18 10.59
C PRO A 309 -26.41 7.09 9.82
N VAL A 310 -25.29 6.98 10.53
CA VAL A 310 -23.94 6.81 9.94
C VAL A 310 -23.87 5.62 8.97
N TRP A 311 -24.59 4.54 9.26
CA TRP A 311 -24.66 3.35 8.42
C TRP A 311 -25.21 3.62 7.02
N HIS A 312 -26.09 4.62 6.86
CA HIS A 312 -26.64 5.00 5.56
C HIS A 312 -25.53 5.37 4.57
N TRP A 313 -24.61 6.24 4.99
CA TRP A 313 -23.53 6.73 4.15
C TRP A 313 -22.51 5.65 3.81
N ILE A 314 -22.24 4.74 4.76
CA ILE A 314 -21.38 3.58 4.51
C ILE A 314 -22.04 2.61 3.53
N MET A 315 -23.33 2.32 3.72
CA MET A 315 -24.11 1.47 2.81
C MET A 315 -24.11 2.05 1.40
N MET A 316 -24.47 3.32 1.25
CA MET A 316 -24.52 4.04 -0.03
C MET A 316 -23.16 4.07 -0.72
N GLY A 317 -22.09 4.32 0.04
CA GLY A 317 -20.72 4.30 -0.45
C GLY A 317 -20.23 2.93 -0.95
N LEU A 318 -21.03 1.86 -0.84
CA LEU A 318 -20.73 0.50 -1.31
C LEU A 318 -21.50 0.09 -2.58
N GLU A 319 -22.25 0.99 -3.22
CA GLU A 319 -23.02 0.68 -4.45
C GLU A 319 -22.62 1.60 -5.62
N GLY A 320 -22.72 1.07 -6.84
CA GLY A 320 -22.40 1.81 -8.07
C GLY A 320 -20.97 2.35 -8.07
N GLU A 321 -20.82 3.66 -8.23
CA GLU A 321 -19.54 4.39 -8.17
C GLU A 321 -19.18 4.85 -6.74
N GLY A 322 -20.03 4.54 -5.76
CA GLY A 322 -19.87 4.94 -4.36
C GLY A 322 -20.38 6.33 -4.03
N ALA A 323 -20.98 7.04 -4.98
CA ALA A 323 -21.58 8.37 -4.81
C ALA A 323 -23.06 8.30 -4.37
N TYR A 324 -23.69 9.45 -4.17
CA TYR A 324 -25.11 9.58 -3.82
C TYR A 324 -26.02 8.68 -4.67
N ASN A 325 -26.89 7.92 -4.00
CA ASN A 325 -27.84 7.00 -4.63
C ASN A 325 -29.27 7.26 -4.11
N PRO A 326 -30.21 7.71 -4.97
CA PRO A 326 -31.60 7.94 -4.57
C PRO A 326 -32.33 6.69 -4.06
N GLN A 327 -32.05 5.50 -4.59
CA GLN A 327 -32.71 4.28 -4.11
C GLN A 327 -32.27 3.91 -2.70
N ASP A 328 -31.00 4.14 -2.34
CA ASP A 328 -30.49 3.92 -0.99
C ASP A 328 -31.03 4.94 0.01
N TYR A 329 -31.28 6.15 -0.47
CA TYR A 329 -32.01 7.18 0.25
C TYR A 329 -33.41 6.67 0.60
N GLU A 330 -34.20 6.29 -0.40
CA GLU A 330 -35.56 5.76 -0.20
C GLU A 330 -35.58 4.49 0.66
N PHE A 331 -34.63 3.57 0.45
CA PHE A 331 -34.51 2.35 1.27
C PHE A 331 -34.38 2.68 2.76
N THR A 332 -33.55 3.66 3.09
CA THR A 332 -33.34 4.09 4.48
C THR A 332 -34.60 4.74 5.08
N ARG A 333 -35.41 5.40 4.24
CA ARG A 333 -36.66 6.04 4.63
C ARG A 333 -37.85 5.09 4.72
N SER A 334 -37.75 3.89 4.15
CA SER A 334 -38.82 2.89 4.20
C SER A 334 -39.11 2.33 5.61
N PHE A 335 -38.22 2.57 6.58
CA PHE A 335 -38.34 2.05 7.94
C PHE A 335 -38.82 3.12 8.93
N SER A 336 -39.86 2.78 9.71
CA SER A 336 -40.37 3.63 10.79
C SER A 336 -39.66 3.39 12.14
N ASP A 337 -39.19 2.16 12.43
CA ASP A 337 -38.41 1.85 13.62
C ASP A 337 -36.89 2.02 13.40
N THR A 338 -36.24 2.75 14.32
CA THR A 338 -34.81 3.09 14.21
C THR A 338 -33.87 1.89 14.40
N LYS A 339 -34.25 0.90 15.22
CA LYS A 339 -33.42 -0.29 15.46
C LYS A 339 -33.51 -1.23 14.27
N GLU A 340 -34.71 -1.41 13.73
CA GLU A 340 -34.96 -2.16 12.50
C GLU A 340 -34.20 -1.53 11.33
N ARG A 341 -34.33 -0.21 11.14
CA ARG A 341 -33.57 0.53 10.13
C ARG A 341 -32.07 0.27 10.23
N ASN A 342 -31.48 0.47 11.41
CA ASN A 342 -30.04 0.28 11.59
C ASN A 342 -29.60 -1.17 11.34
N ARG A 343 -30.43 -2.15 11.73
CA ARG A 343 -30.16 -3.57 11.44
C ARG A 343 -30.18 -3.81 9.92
N ALA A 344 -31.20 -3.34 9.22
CA ALA A 344 -31.34 -3.49 7.79
C ALA A 344 -30.18 -2.84 7.02
N LEU A 345 -29.75 -1.64 7.41
CA LEU A 345 -28.58 -0.98 6.81
C LEU A 345 -27.28 -1.79 7.00
N VAL A 346 -27.05 -2.31 8.20
CA VAL A 346 -25.86 -3.13 8.49
C VAL A 346 -25.91 -4.47 7.75
N GLU A 347 -27.08 -5.10 7.65
CA GLU A 347 -27.28 -6.30 6.85
C GLU A 347 -27.00 -6.03 5.36
N GLU A 348 -27.47 -4.90 4.83
CA GLU A 348 -27.24 -4.51 3.44
C GLU A 348 -25.75 -4.20 3.17
N ILE A 349 -25.07 -3.53 4.09
CA ILE A 349 -23.60 -3.37 4.06
C ILE A 349 -22.92 -4.75 3.97
N GLY A 350 -23.35 -5.70 4.80
CA GLY A 350 -22.83 -7.07 4.80
C GLY A 350 -23.03 -7.76 3.45
N LYS A 351 -24.23 -7.65 2.87
CA LYS A 351 -24.55 -8.19 1.54
C LYS A 351 -23.71 -7.55 0.44
N ARG A 352 -23.52 -6.23 0.46
CA ARG A 352 -22.70 -5.50 -0.53
C ARG A 352 -21.23 -5.91 -0.46
N PHE A 353 -20.65 -6.00 0.74
CA PHE A 353 -19.28 -6.51 0.89
C PHE A 353 -19.14 -7.96 0.40
N GLN A 354 -20.14 -8.81 0.66
CA GLN A 354 -20.15 -10.19 0.13
C GLN A 354 -20.26 -10.22 -1.40
N LYS A 355 -21.15 -9.40 -1.98
CA LYS A 355 -21.37 -9.27 -3.43
C LYS A 355 -20.13 -8.73 -4.15
N LEU A 356 -19.52 -7.67 -3.62
CA LEU A 356 -18.30 -7.08 -4.17
C LEU A 356 -17.09 -8.02 -4.01
N GLY A 357 -17.05 -8.78 -2.92
CA GLY A 357 -15.86 -9.51 -2.50
C GLY A 357 -14.68 -8.57 -2.28
N ILE A 358 -13.50 -9.14 -2.02
CA ILE A 358 -12.30 -8.32 -1.76
C ILE A 358 -11.89 -7.56 -3.04
N GLY A 359 -11.92 -8.22 -4.21
CA GLY A 359 -11.51 -7.61 -5.48
C GLY A 359 -12.41 -6.44 -5.90
N GLY A 360 -13.73 -6.62 -5.87
CA GLY A 360 -14.69 -5.56 -6.20
C GLY A 360 -14.66 -4.41 -5.19
N THR A 361 -14.41 -4.69 -3.90
CA THR A 361 -14.25 -3.64 -2.89
C THR A 361 -13.06 -2.73 -3.21
N PHE A 362 -11.91 -3.30 -3.59
CA PHE A 362 -10.75 -2.50 -4.00
C PHE A 362 -11.03 -1.70 -5.28
N GLN A 363 -11.67 -2.30 -6.28
CA GLN A 363 -12.07 -1.58 -7.50
C GLN A 363 -12.99 -0.40 -7.20
N LEU A 364 -13.95 -0.58 -6.30
CA LEU A 364 -14.81 0.50 -5.83
C LEU A 364 -14.00 1.58 -5.12
N PHE A 365 -13.07 1.22 -4.24
CA PHE A 365 -12.19 2.19 -3.57
C PHE A 365 -11.29 2.94 -4.56
N GLU A 366 -10.86 2.32 -5.67
CA GLU A 366 -10.12 2.99 -6.74
C GLU A 366 -10.98 4.03 -7.44
N LYS A 367 -12.22 3.68 -7.80
CA LYS A 367 -13.21 4.60 -8.41
C LYS A 367 -13.50 5.79 -7.50
N LYS A 368 -13.78 5.51 -6.23
CA LYS A 368 -14.00 6.55 -5.21
C LYS A 368 -12.78 7.43 -5.02
N THR A 369 -11.58 6.86 -4.97
CA THR A 369 -10.33 7.64 -4.90
C THR A 369 -10.18 8.58 -6.11
N ASN A 370 -10.54 8.13 -7.32
CA ASN A 370 -10.52 8.97 -8.51
C ASN A 370 -11.53 10.12 -8.45
N ALA A 371 -12.70 9.90 -7.86
CA ALA A 371 -13.70 10.95 -7.65
C ALA A 371 -13.23 11.94 -6.56
N GLU A 372 -12.81 11.45 -5.40
CA GLU A 372 -12.43 12.25 -4.23
C GLU A 372 -11.21 13.16 -4.47
N PHE A 373 -10.26 12.71 -5.28
CA PHE A 373 -9.01 13.42 -5.54
C PHE A 373 -9.01 14.15 -6.89
N GLU A 374 -10.16 14.69 -7.25
CA GLU A 374 -10.34 15.56 -8.42
C GLU A 374 -9.85 16.98 -8.09
N GLY A 375 -9.04 17.55 -8.98
CA GLY A 375 -8.35 18.81 -8.75
C GLY A 375 -9.23 20.02 -8.47
N THR A 376 -10.45 20.08 -9.00
CA THR A 376 -11.38 21.23 -8.84
C THR A 376 -12.11 21.24 -7.51
N LEU A 377 -12.05 20.14 -6.75
CA LEU A 377 -12.74 19.94 -5.46
C LEU A 377 -14.27 20.01 -5.54
N GLY A 378 -14.87 19.77 -6.72
CA GLY A 378 -16.32 19.79 -6.90
C GLY A 378 -16.96 21.16 -6.67
N LEU A 379 -16.21 22.26 -6.73
CA LEU A 379 -16.76 23.60 -6.47
C LEU A 379 -17.91 23.96 -7.41
N SER A 380 -17.91 23.41 -8.62
CA SER A 380 -18.97 23.57 -9.61
C SER A 380 -20.35 23.12 -9.11
N ASP A 381 -20.40 22.15 -8.18
CA ASP A 381 -21.65 21.64 -7.60
C ASP A 381 -22.44 22.74 -6.87
N PHE A 382 -21.78 23.80 -6.40
CA PHE A 382 -22.41 24.95 -5.77
C PHE A 382 -22.49 26.15 -6.71
N LEU A 383 -21.45 26.39 -7.49
CA LEU A 383 -21.35 27.57 -8.34
C LEU A 383 -22.33 27.54 -9.52
N ASP A 384 -22.86 26.36 -9.88
CA ASP A 384 -23.89 26.21 -10.92
C ASP A 384 -25.32 26.37 -10.38
N ASP A 385 -25.51 26.54 -9.06
CA ASP A 385 -26.83 26.70 -8.45
C ASP A 385 -27.43 28.07 -8.79
N THR A 386 -28.13 28.16 -9.92
CA THR A 386 -28.83 29.37 -10.38
C THR A 386 -27.92 30.63 -10.30
N PRO A 387 -26.85 30.71 -11.11
CA PRO A 387 -25.93 31.85 -11.08
C PRO A 387 -26.68 33.15 -11.38
N GLU A 388 -26.47 34.21 -10.59
CA GLU A 388 -27.18 35.49 -10.82
C GLU A 388 -26.78 36.09 -12.18
N LYS A 389 -25.51 35.94 -12.57
CA LYS A 389 -24.97 36.39 -13.86
C LYS A 389 -23.90 35.42 -14.34
N ARG A 390 -24.07 34.86 -15.55
CA ARG A 390 -23.01 34.12 -16.21
C ARG A 390 -22.03 35.08 -16.91
N GLY A 391 -20.74 34.80 -16.76
CA GLY A 391 -19.64 35.61 -17.29
C GLY A 391 -18.40 34.75 -17.54
N THR A 392 -17.26 35.36 -17.86
CA THR A 392 -16.05 34.62 -18.28
C THR A 392 -15.56 33.60 -17.25
N LEU A 393 -15.69 33.87 -15.94
CA LEU A 393 -15.30 32.88 -14.93
C LEU A 393 -16.14 31.60 -15.00
N HIS A 394 -17.44 31.71 -15.31
CA HIS A 394 -18.34 30.57 -15.42
C HIS A 394 -17.96 29.64 -16.58
N SER A 395 -17.42 30.17 -17.70
CA SER A 395 -16.97 29.32 -18.81
C SER A 395 -15.77 28.43 -18.45
N TYR A 396 -15.04 28.75 -17.37
CA TYR A 396 -13.97 27.90 -16.83
C TYR A 396 -14.44 27.04 -15.65
N LEU A 397 -15.39 27.51 -14.84
CA LEU A 397 -15.71 26.88 -13.55
C LEU A 397 -16.93 25.96 -13.58
N LEU A 398 -17.90 26.17 -14.47
CA LEU A 398 -19.10 25.35 -14.53
C LEU A 398 -18.88 24.12 -15.42
N TYR A 399 -19.57 23.02 -15.11
CA TYR A 399 -19.42 21.75 -15.85
C TYR A 399 -19.72 21.87 -17.35
N ASP A 400 -20.66 22.77 -17.71
CA ASP A 400 -21.06 23.07 -19.08
C ASP A 400 -20.21 24.17 -19.75
N GLY A 401 -19.23 24.72 -19.04
CA GLY A 401 -18.35 25.76 -19.54
C GLY A 401 -17.37 25.26 -20.61
N GLU A 402 -17.21 26.02 -21.69
CA GLU A 402 -16.33 25.69 -22.82
C GLU A 402 -14.87 25.40 -22.39
N HIS A 403 -14.38 26.09 -21.37
CA HIS A 403 -13.01 25.98 -20.88
C HIS A 403 -12.86 25.13 -19.61
N TYR A 404 -13.94 24.50 -19.14
CA TYR A 404 -13.94 23.69 -17.91
C TYR A 404 -12.88 22.60 -17.92
N SER A 405 -12.74 21.90 -19.05
CA SER A 405 -11.73 20.84 -19.18
C SER A 405 -10.29 21.35 -18.97
N THR A 406 -10.00 22.60 -19.35
CA THR A 406 -8.69 23.22 -19.16
C THR A 406 -8.46 23.57 -17.70
N TYR A 407 -9.44 24.19 -17.05
CA TYR A 407 -9.43 24.47 -15.61
C TYR A 407 -9.24 23.18 -14.79
N ARG A 408 -10.05 22.16 -15.09
CA ARG A 408 -9.97 20.83 -14.49
C ARG A 408 -8.58 20.22 -14.63
N ASN A 409 -8.01 20.23 -15.82
CA ASN A 409 -6.67 19.67 -16.06
C ASN A 409 -5.58 20.43 -15.29
N TYR A 410 -5.66 21.76 -15.28
CA TYR A 410 -4.74 22.61 -14.50
C TYR A 410 -4.81 22.25 -13.02
N CYS A 411 -6.01 22.21 -12.43
CA CYS A 411 -6.19 21.91 -11.02
C CYS A 411 -5.70 20.51 -10.66
N ASN A 412 -5.91 19.51 -11.52
CA ASN A 412 -5.39 18.16 -11.34
C ASN A 412 -3.85 18.14 -11.36
N VAL A 413 -3.20 18.85 -12.28
CA VAL A 413 -1.73 18.99 -12.31
C VAL A 413 -1.23 19.57 -10.99
N ILE A 414 -1.84 20.64 -10.49
CA ILE A 414 -1.42 21.28 -9.23
C ILE A 414 -1.64 20.33 -8.05
N LEU A 415 -2.84 19.78 -7.87
CA LEU A 415 -3.16 18.87 -6.76
C LEU A 415 -2.22 17.66 -6.74
N MET A 416 -2.00 17.01 -7.89
CA MET A 416 -1.07 15.87 -7.98
C MET A 416 0.36 16.27 -7.63
N THR A 417 0.79 17.46 -8.05
CA THR A 417 2.11 17.97 -7.68
C THR A 417 2.24 18.18 -6.16
N LEU A 418 1.20 18.72 -5.51
CA LEU A 418 1.16 18.87 -4.04
C LEU A 418 1.22 17.52 -3.32
N ILE A 419 0.43 16.54 -3.76
CA ILE A 419 0.41 15.18 -3.20
C ILE A 419 1.77 14.48 -3.35
N LEU A 420 2.41 14.60 -4.52
CA LEU A 420 3.74 14.05 -4.75
C LEU A 420 4.80 14.69 -3.84
N TYR A 421 4.78 16.02 -3.68
CA TYR A 421 5.70 16.68 -2.75
C TYR A 421 5.44 16.33 -1.29
N PHE A 422 4.17 16.20 -0.89
CA PHE A 422 3.82 15.66 0.43
C PHE A 422 4.43 14.26 0.62
N GLY A 423 4.31 13.38 -0.37
CA GLY A 423 4.92 12.05 -0.37
C GLY A 423 6.44 12.07 -0.24
N VAL A 424 7.10 13.04 -0.90
CA VAL A 424 8.55 13.24 -0.76
C VAL A 424 8.92 13.60 0.68
N GLN A 425 8.19 14.51 1.31
CA GLN A 425 8.41 14.84 2.72
C GLN A 425 8.21 13.62 3.62
N ALA A 426 7.14 12.84 3.41
CA ALA A 426 6.84 11.66 4.20
C ALA A 426 7.92 10.58 4.05
N GLY A 427 8.34 10.31 2.81
CA GLY A 427 9.39 9.33 2.49
C GLY A 427 10.76 9.76 2.98
N TYR A 428 11.12 11.04 2.84
CA TYR A 428 12.35 11.58 3.41
C TYR A 428 12.36 11.40 4.93
N GLY A 429 11.25 11.73 5.60
CA GLY A 429 11.04 11.49 7.02
C GLY A 429 11.30 10.03 7.38
N ALA A 430 10.55 9.10 6.80
CA ALA A 430 10.63 7.67 7.13
C ALA A 430 12.04 7.07 6.99
N LEU A 431 12.78 7.48 5.95
CA LEU A 431 14.08 6.92 5.63
C LEU A 431 15.26 7.56 6.35
N ARG A 432 15.21 8.88 6.61
CA ARG A 432 16.39 9.65 7.05
C ARG A 432 16.21 10.34 8.38
N GLN A 433 14.99 10.66 8.77
CA GLN A 433 14.76 11.47 9.94
C GLN A 433 15.00 10.64 11.22
N LYS A 434 15.93 11.13 12.03
CA LYS A 434 16.25 10.50 13.32
C LYS A 434 15.18 10.81 14.37
N GLU A 435 14.60 12.01 14.31
CA GLU A 435 13.62 12.49 15.27
C GLU A 435 12.43 13.16 14.58
N PHE A 436 11.23 12.71 14.92
CA PHE A 436 9.98 13.28 14.41
C PHE A 436 9.35 14.20 15.45
N SER A 437 8.95 15.41 15.03
CA SER A 437 8.11 16.27 15.86
C SER A 437 6.68 15.73 15.92
N VAL A 438 5.91 16.11 16.95
CA VAL A 438 4.48 15.78 17.06
C VAL A 438 3.73 16.17 15.80
N ALA A 439 3.94 17.42 15.37
CA ALA A 439 3.32 18.00 14.21
C ALA A 439 3.62 17.20 12.92
N GLN A 440 4.86 16.76 12.74
CA GLN A 440 5.25 15.96 11.59
C GLN A 440 4.65 14.54 11.62
N THR A 441 4.49 13.95 12.80
CA THR A 441 3.82 12.65 12.93
C THR A 441 2.32 12.79 12.67
N VAL A 442 1.67 13.84 13.21
CA VAL A 442 0.24 14.08 13.02
C VAL A 442 -0.09 14.33 11.55
N ILE A 443 0.64 15.20 10.86
CA ILE A 443 0.39 15.48 9.42
C ILE A 443 0.57 14.21 8.56
N ASN A 444 1.53 13.34 8.90
CA ASN A 444 1.76 12.06 8.23
C ASN A 444 0.70 10.98 8.56
N LEU A 445 -0.14 11.18 9.57
CA LEU A 445 -1.24 10.27 9.92
C LEU A 445 -2.60 10.78 9.43
N VAL A 446 -2.78 12.09 9.39
CA VAL A 446 -4.03 12.73 9.00
C VAL A 446 -4.37 12.47 7.54
N ILE A 447 -3.42 12.65 6.61
CA ILE A 447 -3.68 12.44 5.17
C ILE A 447 -4.06 10.98 4.86
N PRO A 448 -3.32 9.96 5.36
CA PRO A 448 -3.78 8.57 5.29
C PRO A 448 -5.14 8.35 5.97
N GLY A 449 -5.36 8.97 7.12
CA GLY A 449 -6.60 8.85 7.88
C GLY A 449 -7.84 9.30 7.11
N ILE A 450 -7.76 10.45 6.43
CA ILE A 450 -8.88 10.91 5.59
C ILE A 450 -9.08 10.02 4.37
N VAL A 451 -8.01 9.54 3.72
CA VAL A 451 -8.14 8.59 2.59
C VAL A 451 -8.84 7.31 3.02
N CYS A 452 -8.45 6.72 4.16
CA CYS A 452 -9.12 5.53 4.70
C CYS A 452 -10.59 5.79 5.06
N PHE A 453 -10.91 6.98 5.57
CA PHE A 453 -12.29 7.36 5.84
C PHE A 453 -13.12 7.43 4.55
N LEU A 454 -12.63 8.11 3.52
CA LEU A 454 -13.33 8.30 2.25
C LEU A 454 -13.48 7.00 1.44
N MET A 455 -12.59 6.02 1.63
CA MET A 455 -12.80 4.68 1.08
C MET A 455 -14.07 4.03 1.61
N LEU A 456 -14.44 4.27 2.88
CA LEU A 456 -15.61 3.68 3.53
C LEU A 456 -16.88 4.53 3.38
N TRP A 457 -16.73 5.85 3.29
CA TRP A 457 -17.84 6.81 3.21
C TRP A 457 -18.40 6.95 1.79
N GLU A 458 -19.61 7.50 1.61
CA GLU A 458 -20.08 7.93 0.29
C GLU A 458 -19.07 8.90 -0.36
N SER A 459 -18.92 8.84 -1.68
CA SER A 459 -17.86 9.56 -2.38
C SER A 459 -18.36 10.83 -3.05
N SER A 460 -17.66 11.94 -2.83
CA SER A 460 -17.92 13.22 -3.46
C SER A 460 -16.62 13.95 -3.80
N HIS A 461 -16.59 14.69 -4.91
CA HIS A 461 -15.42 15.47 -5.33
C HIS A 461 -14.96 16.50 -4.29
N ARG A 462 -15.82 16.88 -3.34
CA ARG A 462 -15.59 17.96 -2.38
C ARG A 462 -15.05 17.53 -1.02
N TYR A 463 -15.16 16.24 -0.63
CA TYR A 463 -14.90 15.88 0.77
C TYR A 463 -13.45 16.06 1.22
N PHE A 464 -12.50 15.94 0.29
CA PHE A 464 -11.08 16.23 0.56
C PHE A 464 -10.75 17.73 0.72
N ALA A 465 -11.63 18.65 0.30
CA ALA A 465 -11.35 20.09 0.26
C ALA A 465 -10.82 20.63 1.59
N ASN A 466 -11.43 20.26 2.72
CA ASN A 466 -11.05 20.76 4.05
C ASN A 466 -9.65 20.33 4.52
N TYR A 467 -9.01 19.37 3.84
CA TYR A 467 -7.65 18.92 4.11
C TYR A 467 -6.57 19.61 3.26
N VAL A 468 -6.96 20.37 2.23
CA VAL A 468 -6.02 21.08 1.36
C VAL A 468 -5.08 22.02 2.15
N PRO A 469 -5.57 22.83 3.12
CA PRO A 469 -4.68 23.68 3.93
C PRO A 469 -3.66 22.90 4.77
N MET A 470 -3.92 21.62 5.10
CA MET A 470 -2.94 20.74 5.76
C MET A 470 -1.99 20.06 4.77
N LEU A 471 -2.45 19.74 3.56
CA LEU A 471 -1.60 19.17 2.51
C LEU A 471 -0.47 20.13 2.11
N ILE A 472 -0.79 21.42 1.93
CA ILE A 472 0.11 22.46 1.44
C ILE A 472 1.40 22.63 2.28
N PRO A 473 1.37 22.78 3.62
CA PRO A 473 2.59 22.89 4.39
C PRO A 473 3.44 21.61 4.31
N GLY A 474 2.84 20.42 4.25
CA GLY A 474 3.57 19.17 4.02
C GLY A 474 4.25 19.13 2.64
N ALA A 475 3.54 19.55 1.59
CA ALA A 475 4.09 19.70 0.24
C ALA A 475 5.25 20.72 0.18
N SER A 476 5.11 21.87 0.86
CA SER A 476 6.14 22.91 0.89
C SER A 476 7.48 22.40 1.47
N ILE A 477 7.41 21.56 2.52
CA ILE A 477 8.58 20.91 3.11
C ILE A 477 9.19 19.94 2.09
N GLY A 478 8.36 19.17 1.38
CA GLY A 478 8.79 18.24 0.33
C GLY A 478 9.60 18.91 -0.76
N VAL A 479 9.10 20.04 -1.28
CA VAL A 479 9.82 20.87 -2.26
C VAL A 479 11.17 21.32 -1.69
N ILE A 480 11.22 21.79 -0.45
CA ILE A 480 12.46 22.26 0.17
C ILE A 480 13.48 21.13 0.36
N LYS A 481 13.03 19.94 0.77
CA LYS A 481 13.92 18.78 0.90
C LYS A 481 14.54 18.39 -0.45
N LEU A 482 13.79 18.54 -1.55
CA LEU A 482 14.31 18.34 -2.90
C LEU A 482 15.16 19.50 -3.42
N SER A 483 14.81 20.74 -3.08
CA SER A 483 15.48 21.96 -3.57
C SER A 483 16.88 22.13 -2.97
N GLN A 484 17.11 21.63 -1.75
CA GLN A 484 18.41 21.48 -1.09
C GLN A 484 19.26 20.35 -1.71
N TRP A 485 19.36 20.37 -3.04
CA TRP A 485 19.95 19.36 -3.93
C TRP A 485 21.40 18.97 -3.57
N GLU A 486 22.14 19.84 -2.87
CA GLU A 486 23.48 19.53 -2.37
C GLU A 486 23.47 18.48 -1.24
N LYS A 487 22.43 18.45 -0.39
CA LYS A 487 22.20 17.35 0.56
C LYS A 487 21.67 16.08 -0.13
N LEU A 488 21.14 16.18 -1.34
CA LEU A 488 20.86 15.00 -2.19
C LEU A 488 22.15 14.36 -2.73
N LYS A 489 23.31 15.05 -2.75
CA LYS A 489 24.61 14.39 -2.93
C LYS A 489 24.90 13.43 -1.78
N GLU A 490 24.49 13.76 -0.55
CA GLU A 490 24.55 12.87 0.62
C GLU A 490 23.56 11.71 0.49
N TRP A 491 22.38 11.94 -0.11
CA TRP A 491 21.46 10.87 -0.47
C TRP A 491 22.04 9.96 -1.55
N LYS A 492 22.61 10.49 -2.63
CA LYS A 492 23.36 9.73 -3.65
C LYS A 492 24.57 9.04 -3.03
N ARG A 493 25.27 9.64 -2.05
CA ARG A 493 26.40 9.05 -1.33
C ARG A 493 25.94 7.89 -0.46
N GLN A 494 24.86 8.04 0.30
CA GLN A 494 24.30 7.00 1.15
C GLN A 494 23.56 5.92 0.37
N MET A 495 22.87 6.27 -0.71
CA MET A 495 22.37 5.30 -1.69
C MET A 495 23.53 4.59 -2.35
N ARG A 496 24.64 5.27 -2.69
CA ARG A 496 25.88 4.59 -3.11
C ARG A 496 26.40 3.68 -1.99
N VAL A 497 26.32 4.03 -0.70
CA VAL A 497 26.71 3.15 0.41
C VAL A 497 25.78 1.94 0.52
N VAL A 498 24.47 2.12 0.41
CA VAL A 498 23.46 1.05 0.42
C VAL A 498 23.62 0.16 -0.80
N ILE A 499 23.69 0.73 -2.01
CA ILE A 499 23.99 0.04 -3.27
C ILE A 499 25.36 -0.65 -3.20
N LYS A 500 26.35 -0.10 -2.49
CA LYS A 500 27.66 -0.75 -2.27
C LYS A 500 27.56 -1.95 -1.33
N LYS A 501 26.51 -2.08 -0.50
CA LYS A 501 26.30 -3.30 0.29
C LYS A 501 26.20 -4.47 -0.67
N ARG A 502 26.97 -5.54 -0.40
CA ARG A 502 27.01 -6.73 -1.25
C ARG A 502 25.62 -7.30 -1.50
N SER A 503 24.78 -7.41 -0.47
CA SER A 503 23.39 -7.87 -0.61
C SER A 503 22.56 -7.04 -1.60
N CYS A 504 22.68 -5.71 -1.59
CA CYS A 504 21.95 -4.88 -2.55
C CYS A 504 22.47 -5.08 -3.98
N ARG A 505 23.79 -5.24 -4.17
CA ARG A 505 24.35 -5.56 -5.50
C ARG A 505 23.87 -6.91 -6.02
N VAL A 506 23.91 -7.94 -5.18
CA VAL A 506 23.41 -9.29 -5.55
C VAL A 506 21.94 -9.21 -5.92
N PHE A 507 21.12 -8.51 -5.14
CA PHE A 507 19.70 -8.31 -5.47
C PHE A 507 19.52 -7.61 -6.82
N ILE A 508 20.21 -6.48 -7.05
CA ILE A 508 20.12 -5.72 -8.30
C ILE A 508 20.59 -6.55 -9.50
N TYR A 509 21.70 -7.29 -9.36
CA TYR A 509 22.20 -8.15 -10.43
C TYR A 509 21.26 -9.33 -10.71
N ALA A 510 20.64 -9.91 -9.69
CA ALA A 510 19.65 -10.97 -9.88
C ALA A 510 18.39 -10.46 -10.59
N VAL A 511 17.87 -9.28 -10.21
CA VAL A 511 16.76 -8.62 -10.91
C VAL A 511 17.15 -8.28 -12.36
N GLY A 512 18.33 -7.67 -12.56
CA GLY A 512 18.83 -7.33 -13.88
C GLY A 512 19.01 -8.55 -14.78
N PHE A 513 19.47 -9.66 -14.22
CA PHE A 513 19.58 -10.94 -14.95
C PHE A 513 18.20 -11.50 -15.34
N ARG A 514 17.18 -11.38 -14.47
CA ARG A 514 15.81 -11.77 -14.83
C ARG A 514 15.24 -10.90 -15.94
N ILE A 515 15.44 -9.58 -15.87
CA ILE A 515 15.06 -8.66 -16.95
C ILE A 515 15.75 -9.04 -18.26
N LEU A 516 17.05 -9.36 -18.22
CA LEU A 516 17.78 -9.83 -19.40
C LEU A 516 17.16 -11.11 -19.97
N LEU A 517 16.79 -12.09 -19.14
CA LEU A 517 16.11 -13.30 -19.61
C LEU A 517 14.73 -13.01 -20.20
N TYR A 518 13.97 -12.07 -19.64
CA TYR A 518 12.71 -11.63 -20.26
C TYR A 518 12.96 -10.97 -21.63
N LEU A 519 14.00 -10.17 -21.78
CA LEU A 519 14.37 -9.63 -23.09
C LEU A 519 14.80 -10.74 -24.07
N CYS A 520 15.57 -11.73 -23.61
CA CYS A 520 15.90 -12.90 -24.40
C CYS A 520 14.65 -13.70 -24.81
N SER A 521 13.65 -13.84 -23.92
CA SER A 521 12.38 -14.46 -24.30
C SER A 521 11.66 -13.73 -25.41
N LEU A 522 11.66 -12.40 -25.39
CA LEU A 522 11.07 -11.61 -26.48
C LEU A 522 11.78 -11.86 -27.81
N VAL A 523 13.11 -11.95 -27.79
CA VAL A 523 13.88 -12.32 -29.00
C VAL A 523 13.52 -13.72 -29.49
N ILE A 524 13.42 -14.71 -28.59
CA ILE A 524 13.00 -16.08 -28.94
C ILE A 524 11.58 -16.06 -29.53
N MET A 525 10.66 -15.32 -28.93
CA MET A 525 9.28 -15.17 -29.42
C MET A 525 9.25 -14.51 -30.81
N CYS A 526 10.05 -13.48 -31.06
CA CYS A 526 10.15 -12.87 -32.39
C CYS A 526 10.74 -13.80 -33.45
N LEU A 527 11.74 -14.62 -33.09
CA LEU A 527 12.44 -15.48 -34.03
C LEU A 527 11.70 -16.78 -34.35
N PHE A 528 10.99 -17.34 -33.35
CA PHE A 528 10.41 -18.68 -33.43
C PHE A 528 8.90 -18.72 -33.21
N GLY A 529 8.28 -17.61 -32.82
CA GLY A 529 6.85 -17.52 -32.61
C GLY A 529 6.10 -17.23 -33.91
N SER A 530 4.99 -17.92 -34.12
CA SER A 530 4.09 -17.76 -35.25
C SER A 530 2.98 -16.74 -34.92
N TYR A 531 3.36 -15.47 -34.80
CA TYR A 531 2.41 -14.36 -34.55
C TYR A 531 1.97 -13.72 -35.88
N GLN A 532 0.65 -13.60 -36.10
CA GLN A 532 0.09 -12.94 -37.30
C GLN A 532 0.09 -11.41 -37.19
N GLU A 533 0.16 -10.89 -35.96
CA GLU A 533 0.16 -9.47 -35.62
C GLU A 533 1.43 -9.13 -34.82
N PRO A 534 1.81 -7.84 -34.69
CA PRO A 534 2.90 -7.43 -33.80
C PRO A 534 2.69 -7.91 -32.36
N LEU A 535 3.76 -8.40 -31.74
CA LEU A 535 3.78 -8.89 -30.36
C LEU A 535 3.18 -7.89 -29.38
N ARG A 536 2.12 -8.31 -28.68
CA ARG A 536 1.47 -7.56 -27.61
C ARG A 536 2.02 -7.96 -26.26
N PHE A 537 1.78 -7.12 -25.26
CA PHE A 537 2.19 -7.44 -23.88
C PHE A 537 1.48 -8.68 -23.32
N SER A 538 0.23 -8.94 -23.75
CA SER A 538 -0.50 -10.17 -23.38
C SER A 538 0.21 -11.42 -23.87
N ASP A 539 0.73 -11.43 -25.10
CA ASP A 539 1.43 -12.60 -25.68
C ASP A 539 2.68 -12.97 -24.87
N PHE A 540 3.38 -11.94 -24.35
CA PHE A 540 4.50 -12.13 -23.43
C PHE A 540 4.03 -12.76 -22.12
N LEU A 541 2.98 -12.23 -21.50
CA LEU A 541 2.45 -12.76 -20.25
C LEU A 541 1.98 -14.21 -20.40
N ASP A 542 1.20 -14.51 -21.44
CA ASP A 542 0.64 -15.84 -21.72
C ASP A 542 1.73 -16.91 -21.86
N THR A 543 2.87 -16.53 -22.41
CA THR A 543 3.99 -17.45 -22.60
C THR A 543 4.70 -17.80 -21.29
N TRP A 544 4.75 -16.87 -20.35
CA TRP A 544 5.26 -17.11 -19.00
C TRP A 544 4.24 -17.79 -18.07
N THR A 545 3.04 -18.09 -18.58
CA THR A 545 1.94 -18.70 -17.81
C THR A 545 1.54 -20.08 -18.33
N ARG A 546 2.44 -20.82 -18.98
CA ARG A 546 2.16 -22.17 -19.50
C ARG A 546 2.10 -23.23 -18.38
N TRP A 547 1.33 -24.28 -18.68
CA TRP A 547 1.15 -25.48 -17.84
C TRP A 547 0.74 -25.13 -16.41
N ASP A 548 1.48 -25.61 -15.39
CA ASP A 548 1.19 -25.40 -13.97
C ASP A 548 0.93 -23.94 -13.58
N SER A 549 1.54 -22.99 -14.31
CA SER A 549 1.34 -21.57 -14.09
C SER A 549 -0.12 -21.13 -14.21
N ALA A 550 -0.85 -21.69 -15.19
CA ALA A 550 -2.27 -21.41 -15.40
C ALA A 550 -3.11 -21.88 -14.19
N HIS A 551 -2.73 -23.00 -13.57
CA HIS A 551 -3.41 -23.52 -12.38
C HIS A 551 -3.19 -22.62 -11.16
N TYR A 552 -1.95 -22.13 -10.94
CA TYR A 552 -1.69 -21.17 -9.86
C TYR A 552 -2.50 -19.87 -10.02
N ILE A 553 -2.64 -19.38 -11.26
CA ILE A 553 -3.47 -18.20 -11.56
C ILE A 553 -4.95 -18.49 -11.33
N ASN A 554 -5.44 -19.63 -11.82
CA ASN A 554 -6.83 -20.04 -11.63
C ASN A 554 -7.20 -20.11 -10.13
N ILE A 555 -6.35 -20.72 -9.30
CA ILE A 555 -6.56 -20.75 -7.83
C ILE A 555 -6.50 -19.33 -7.24
N ALA A 556 -5.57 -18.49 -7.72
CA ALA A 556 -5.46 -17.11 -7.23
C ALA A 556 -6.70 -16.27 -7.51
N GLU A 557 -7.34 -16.48 -8.66
CA GLU A 557 -8.53 -15.74 -9.11
C GLU A 557 -9.81 -16.33 -8.50
N ASN A 558 -9.98 -17.65 -8.59
CA ASN A 558 -11.24 -18.35 -8.28
C ASN A 558 -11.26 -19.04 -6.92
N THR A 559 -10.15 -19.02 -6.16
CA THR A 559 -9.96 -19.78 -4.90
C THR A 559 -10.03 -21.30 -5.10
N TYR A 560 -9.70 -22.09 -4.08
CA TYR A 560 -9.81 -23.56 -4.17
C TYR A 560 -11.24 -24.06 -4.35
N ALA A 561 -12.24 -23.32 -3.88
CA ALA A 561 -13.65 -23.72 -4.01
C ALA A 561 -14.24 -23.37 -5.39
N GLY A 562 -13.68 -22.38 -6.09
CA GLY A 562 -14.14 -21.97 -7.42
C GLY A 562 -13.25 -22.47 -8.56
N ALA A 563 -12.00 -22.84 -8.29
CA ALA A 563 -11.10 -23.43 -9.26
C ALA A 563 -11.49 -24.91 -9.48
N ILE A 564 -12.51 -25.12 -10.31
CA ILE A 564 -13.10 -26.41 -10.65
C ILE A 564 -12.84 -26.73 -12.12
N GLU A 565 -12.49 -27.97 -12.42
CA GLU A 565 -12.42 -28.49 -13.79
C GLU A 565 -13.25 -29.77 -13.89
N ASN A 566 -14.15 -29.86 -14.88
CA ASN A 566 -15.07 -30.98 -15.07
C ASN A 566 -15.85 -31.39 -13.80
N GLY A 567 -16.24 -30.40 -12.99
CA GLY A 567 -16.97 -30.64 -11.73
C GLY A 567 -16.13 -31.15 -10.56
N GLN A 568 -14.79 -31.16 -10.68
CA GLN A 568 -13.87 -31.64 -9.65
C GLN A 568 -12.86 -30.57 -9.22
N HIS A 569 -12.48 -30.57 -7.93
CA HIS A 569 -11.46 -29.67 -7.37
C HIS A 569 -10.03 -30.18 -7.58
N ILE A 570 -9.70 -30.57 -8.81
CA ILE A 570 -8.42 -31.25 -9.13
C ILE A 570 -7.18 -30.41 -8.79
N PHE A 571 -7.32 -29.08 -8.72
CA PHE A 571 -6.23 -28.16 -8.39
C PHE A 571 -5.86 -28.14 -6.90
N LEU A 572 -6.52 -28.96 -6.07
CA LEU A 572 -6.10 -29.20 -4.69
C LEU A 572 -4.68 -29.76 -4.58
N VAL A 573 -4.08 -30.29 -5.65
CA VAL A 573 -2.67 -30.72 -5.72
C VAL A 573 -1.66 -29.57 -5.59
N PHE A 574 -2.08 -28.33 -5.83
CA PHE A 574 -1.21 -27.14 -5.75
C PHE A 574 -1.28 -26.53 -4.36
N TYR A 575 -0.12 -26.12 -3.83
CA TYR A 575 0.02 -25.58 -2.48
C TYR A 575 -0.32 -24.07 -2.41
N PRO A 576 -0.80 -23.57 -1.26
CA PRO A 576 -1.57 -22.32 -1.20
C PRO A 576 -0.73 -21.04 -1.19
N LEU A 577 0.52 -21.05 -0.75
CA LEU A 577 1.23 -19.78 -0.48
C LEU A 577 1.41 -18.94 -1.74
N TYR A 578 1.76 -19.56 -2.87
CA TYR A 578 2.02 -18.81 -4.10
C TYR A 578 0.74 -18.23 -4.72
N PRO A 579 -0.37 -18.99 -4.88
CA PRO A 579 -1.67 -18.41 -5.25
C PRO A 579 -2.14 -17.30 -4.31
N TRP A 580 -1.94 -17.43 -3.00
CA TRP A 580 -2.29 -16.38 -2.04
C TRP A 580 -1.47 -15.12 -2.25
N LEU A 581 -0.15 -15.24 -2.47
CA LEU A 581 0.69 -14.08 -2.78
C LEU A 581 0.29 -13.43 -4.10
N ILE A 582 -0.01 -14.22 -5.14
CA ILE A 582 -0.54 -13.70 -6.41
C ILE A 582 -1.83 -12.92 -6.14
N ARG A 583 -2.80 -13.51 -5.43
CA ARG A 583 -4.07 -12.85 -5.10
C ARG A 583 -3.86 -11.55 -4.34
N ILE A 584 -2.95 -11.55 -3.35
CA ILE A 584 -2.62 -10.36 -2.55
C ILE A 584 -2.00 -9.27 -3.43
N LEU A 585 -1.03 -9.60 -4.28
CA LEU A 585 -0.39 -8.62 -5.14
C LEU A 585 -1.32 -8.16 -6.27
N ASN A 586 -2.21 -9.03 -6.72
CA ASN A 586 -3.19 -8.74 -7.76
C ASN A 586 -4.19 -7.67 -7.33
N PHE A 587 -4.40 -7.46 -6.02
CA PHE A 587 -5.18 -6.31 -5.52
C PHE A 587 -4.58 -4.95 -5.94
N VAL A 588 -3.29 -4.89 -6.24
CA VAL A 588 -2.60 -3.66 -6.66
C VAL A 588 -2.28 -3.70 -8.16
N VAL A 589 -1.88 -4.85 -8.69
CA VAL A 589 -1.41 -4.98 -10.08
C VAL A 589 -2.57 -5.19 -11.06
N HIS A 590 -3.67 -5.83 -10.65
CA HIS A 590 -4.84 -6.20 -11.47
C HIS A 590 -4.51 -6.98 -12.75
N ASN A 591 -3.44 -7.75 -12.66
CA ASN A 591 -3.09 -8.76 -13.65
C ASN A 591 -2.38 -9.90 -12.89
N SER A 592 -3.03 -11.06 -12.78
CA SER A 592 -2.54 -12.19 -11.99
C SER A 592 -1.25 -12.77 -12.58
N GLN A 593 -1.11 -12.74 -13.91
CA GLN A 593 0.08 -13.21 -14.62
C GLN A 593 1.29 -12.34 -14.26
N LEU A 594 1.15 -11.02 -14.40
CA LEU A 594 2.18 -10.05 -14.03
C LEU A 594 2.49 -10.09 -12.54
N SER A 595 1.48 -10.27 -11.69
CA SER A 595 1.66 -10.46 -10.24
C SER A 595 2.56 -11.67 -9.94
N GLY A 596 2.27 -12.81 -10.56
CA GLY A 596 3.10 -14.02 -10.45
C GLY A 596 4.55 -13.78 -10.87
N ILE A 597 4.75 -13.16 -12.04
CA ILE A 597 6.08 -12.81 -12.56
C ILE A 597 6.84 -11.90 -11.57
N LEU A 598 6.21 -10.84 -11.07
CA LEU A 598 6.84 -9.91 -10.13
C LEU A 598 7.23 -10.59 -8.82
N ILE A 599 6.37 -11.47 -8.28
CA ILE A 599 6.68 -12.27 -7.10
C ILE A 599 7.88 -13.17 -7.37
N SER A 600 7.90 -13.86 -8.51
CA SER A 600 9.00 -14.74 -8.90
C SER A 600 10.33 -14.00 -9.00
N VAL A 601 10.36 -12.81 -9.61
CA VAL A 601 11.56 -11.96 -9.72
C VAL A 601 12.08 -11.55 -8.34
N VAL A 602 11.19 -11.03 -7.48
CA VAL A 602 11.56 -10.56 -6.14
C VAL A 602 12.04 -11.72 -5.27
N CYS A 603 11.37 -12.87 -5.33
CA CYS A 603 11.74 -14.05 -4.58
C CYS A 603 13.08 -14.62 -5.06
N PHE A 604 13.31 -14.73 -6.37
CA PHE A 604 14.60 -15.15 -6.92
C PHE A 604 15.74 -14.25 -6.42
N ALA A 605 15.58 -12.94 -6.54
CA ALA A 605 16.59 -11.99 -6.09
C ALA A 605 16.83 -12.05 -4.57
N THR A 606 15.77 -12.26 -3.79
CA THR A 606 15.86 -12.46 -2.34
C THR A 606 16.62 -13.74 -2.00
N GLY A 607 16.29 -14.85 -2.67
CA GLY A 607 16.99 -16.13 -2.51
C GLY A 607 18.48 -16.02 -2.83
N CYS A 608 18.84 -15.34 -3.92
CA CYS A 608 20.25 -15.07 -4.26
C CYS A 608 20.98 -14.28 -3.15
N VAL A 609 20.32 -13.31 -2.51
CA VAL A 609 20.92 -12.55 -1.40
C VAL A 609 21.23 -13.44 -0.21
N TYR A 610 20.31 -14.32 0.18
CA TYR A 610 20.52 -15.22 1.31
C TYR A 610 21.52 -16.34 0.97
N LEU A 611 21.48 -16.88 -0.24
CA LEU A 611 22.47 -17.84 -0.72
C LEU A 611 23.89 -17.24 -0.73
N ASP A 612 24.06 -15.99 -1.20
CA ASP A 612 25.36 -15.28 -1.14
C ASP A 612 25.85 -15.14 0.31
N LYS A 613 24.96 -14.82 1.26
CA LYS A 613 25.33 -14.67 2.66
C LYS A 613 25.80 -15.99 3.28
N ILE A 614 25.08 -17.09 3.00
CA ILE A 614 25.42 -18.43 3.48
C ILE A 614 26.79 -18.84 2.91
N VAL A 615 26.92 -18.86 1.57
CA VAL A 615 28.13 -19.36 0.91
C VAL A 615 29.34 -18.46 1.17
N THR A 616 29.15 -17.15 1.32
CA THR A 616 30.27 -16.24 1.65
C THR A 616 30.83 -16.55 3.04
N ARG A 617 29.99 -16.93 4.01
CA ARG A 617 30.44 -17.30 5.37
C ARG A 617 31.11 -18.68 5.38
N GLU A 618 30.51 -19.64 4.71
CA GLU A 618 30.96 -21.05 4.72
C GLU A 618 32.16 -21.31 3.81
N CYS A 619 32.18 -20.73 2.61
CA CYS A 619 33.11 -21.09 1.53
C CYS A 619 33.84 -19.88 0.91
N GLY A 620 33.60 -18.66 1.41
CA GLY A 620 34.22 -17.43 0.93
C GLY A 620 33.55 -16.80 -0.29
N LYS A 621 33.94 -15.55 -0.56
CA LYS A 621 33.29 -14.66 -1.55
C LYS A 621 33.31 -15.19 -2.97
N LYS A 622 34.41 -15.84 -3.39
CA LYS A 622 34.57 -16.32 -4.76
C LYS A 622 33.69 -17.53 -5.05
N THR A 623 33.59 -18.43 -4.07
CA THR A 623 32.67 -19.56 -4.12
C THR A 623 31.23 -19.08 -4.19
N ALA A 624 30.85 -18.07 -3.41
CA ALA A 624 29.51 -17.49 -3.46
C ALA A 624 29.16 -16.91 -4.84
N GLU A 625 30.10 -16.19 -5.48
CA GLU A 625 29.90 -15.69 -6.85
C GLU A 625 29.68 -16.83 -7.85
N ASN A 626 30.50 -17.88 -7.79
CA ASN A 626 30.36 -19.02 -8.69
C ASN A 626 29.07 -19.82 -8.42
N THR A 627 28.67 -19.99 -7.16
CA THR A 627 27.38 -20.61 -6.79
C THR A 627 26.21 -19.82 -7.34
N LEU A 628 26.21 -18.48 -7.22
CA LEU A 628 25.15 -17.64 -7.78
C LEU A 628 25.08 -17.74 -9.30
N ILE A 629 26.22 -17.79 -9.98
CA ILE A 629 26.25 -17.96 -11.44
C ILE A 629 25.66 -19.32 -11.81
N MET A 630 26.11 -20.41 -11.18
CA MET A 630 25.57 -21.75 -11.44
C MET A 630 24.07 -21.83 -11.20
N GLN A 631 23.58 -21.29 -10.08
CA GLN A 631 22.15 -21.21 -9.78
C GLN A 631 21.36 -20.44 -10.84
N ALA A 632 21.94 -19.37 -11.39
CA ALA A 632 21.29 -18.50 -12.37
C ALA A 632 21.30 -19.08 -13.79
N VAL A 633 22.33 -19.83 -14.16
CA VAL A 633 22.54 -20.38 -15.52
C VAL A 633 22.30 -21.89 -15.61
N PHE A 634 21.80 -22.52 -14.55
CA PHE A 634 21.39 -23.93 -14.59
C PHE A 634 20.36 -24.14 -15.71
N PRO A 635 20.37 -25.28 -16.44
CA PRO A 635 19.57 -25.45 -17.66
C PRO A 635 18.07 -25.15 -17.53
N PHE A 636 17.49 -25.33 -16.34
CA PHE A 636 16.08 -25.05 -16.07
C PHE A 636 15.84 -23.74 -15.29
N ALA A 637 16.89 -22.93 -15.05
CA ALA A 637 16.81 -21.74 -14.20
C ALA A 637 15.96 -20.62 -14.77
N PHE A 638 15.53 -20.70 -16.03
CA PHE A 638 14.55 -19.77 -16.59
C PHE A 638 13.18 -19.88 -15.87
N PHE A 639 12.85 -21.03 -15.28
CA PHE A 639 11.63 -21.21 -14.47
C PHE A 639 11.55 -20.32 -13.24
N PHE A 640 12.68 -19.82 -12.71
CA PHE A 640 12.66 -18.79 -11.68
C PHE A 640 11.99 -17.48 -12.15
N GLY A 641 11.80 -17.28 -13.45
CA GLY A 641 11.05 -16.16 -14.01
C GLY A 641 9.59 -16.46 -14.34
N ALA A 642 9.16 -17.72 -14.28
CA ALA A 642 7.80 -18.13 -14.61
C ALA A 642 6.84 -17.95 -13.42
N VAL A 643 5.53 -18.04 -13.68
CA VAL A 643 4.49 -17.98 -12.64
C VAL A 643 4.40 -19.31 -11.90
N LEU A 644 5.45 -19.64 -11.16
CA LEU A 644 5.61 -20.90 -10.46
C LEU A 644 6.24 -20.71 -9.07
N THR A 645 6.18 -21.77 -8.28
CA THR A 645 6.58 -21.79 -6.87
C THR A 645 8.10 -21.88 -6.65
N GLU A 646 8.93 -22.12 -7.67
CA GLU A 646 10.38 -22.36 -7.50
C GLU A 646 11.10 -21.17 -6.91
N SER A 647 10.85 -19.95 -7.41
CA SER A 647 11.51 -18.75 -6.88
C SER A 647 11.15 -18.48 -5.42
N LEU A 648 9.87 -18.67 -5.08
CA LEU A 648 9.39 -18.52 -3.71
C LEU A 648 10.04 -19.56 -2.80
N PHE A 649 9.99 -20.83 -3.18
CA PHE A 649 10.53 -21.93 -2.38
C PHE A 649 12.06 -21.86 -2.24
N PHE A 650 12.78 -21.49 -3.31
CA PHE A 650 14.21 -21.19 -3.28
C PHE A 650 14.54 -20.08 -2.27
N SER A 651 13.76 -18.99 -2.29
CA SER A 651 13.98 -17.87 -1.37
C SER A 651 13.76 -18.26 0.09
N LEU A 652 12.69 -19.01 0.38
CA LEU A 652 12.35 -19.49 1.71
C LEU A 652 13.39 -20.50 2.21
N THR A 653 13.83 -21.41 1.35
CA THR A 653 14.88 -22.38 1.70
C THR A 653 16.22 -21.68 1.98
N ALA A 654 16.60 -20.67 1.18
CA ALA A 654 17.80 -19.87 1.43
C ALA A 654 17.72 -19.10 2.75
N MET A 655 16.57 -18.48 3.03
CA MET A 655 16.33 -17.79 4.30
C MET A 655 16.38 -18.75 5.48
N PHE A 656 15.76 -19.93 5.33
CA PHE A 656 15.73 -20.96 6.35
C PHE A 656 17.14 -21.40 6.75
N PHE A 657 17.99 -21.78 5.79
CA PHE A 657 19.37 -22.16 6.10
C PHE A 657 20.17 -21.02 6.74
N TYR A 658 19.96 -19.79 6.28
CA TYR A 658 20.64 -18.62 6.85
C TYR A 658 20.28 -18.39 8.32
N TYR A 659 18.99 -18.52 8.69
CA TYR A 659 18.55 -18.38 10.09
C TYR A 659 18.91 -19.59 10.93
N LEU A 660 18.90 -20.79 10.34
CA LEU A 660 19.34 -22.01 11.02
C LEU A 660 20.82 -21.92 11.40
N GLU A 661 21.69 -21.46 10.50
CA GLU A 661 23.11 -21.18 10.79
C GLU A 661 23.29 -20.12 11.88
N LYS A 662 22.37 -19.15 11.96
CA LYS A 662 22.39 -18.11 12.99
C LYS A 662 21.83 -18.57 14.33
N LYS A 663 21.19 -19.75 14.39
CA LYS A 663 20.45 -20.26 15.55
C LYS A 663 19.27 -19.35 15.94
N ASP A 664 18.72 -18.64 14.97
CA ASP A 664 17.54 -17.79 15.11
C ASP A 664 16.27 -18.65 14.92
N TYR A 665 15.97 -19.51 15.91
CA TYR A 665 14.98 -20.60 15.76
C TYR A 665 13.54 -20.12 15.54
N PHE A 666 13.18 -18.92 15.99
CA PHE A 666 11.86 -18.35 15.71
C PHE A 666 11.70 -18.04 14.22
N GLU A 667 12.69 -17.41 13.62
CA GLU A 667 12.75 -17.12 12.18
C GLU A 667 12.81 -18.41 11.36
N VAL A 668 13.53 -19.44 11.84
CA VAL A 668 13.52 -20.79 11.25
C VAL A 668 12.10 -21.37 11.22
N ALA A 669 11.36 -21.25 12.33
CA ALA A 669 9.98 -21.74 12.41
C ALA A 669 9.04 -21.00 11.45
N VAL A 670 9.12 -19.66 11.39
CA VAL A 670 8.28 -18.83 10.51
C VAL A 670 8.59 -19.09 9.04
N VAL A 671 9.87 -19.11 8.64
CA VAL A 671 10.24 -19.35 7.24
C VAL A 671 9.96 -20.80 6.85
N GLY A 672 10.19 -21.76 7.75
CA GLY A 672 9.85 -23.16 7.55
C GLY A 672 8.33 -23.37 7.38
N PHE A 673 7.51 -22.69 8.17
CA PHE A 673 6.05 -22.69 8.02
C PHE A 673 5.62 -22.25 6.63
N LEU A 674 6.19 -21.14 6.13
CA LEU A 674 5.92 -20.64 4.79
C LEU A 674 6.44 -21.60 3.70
N ALA A 675 7.60 -22.23 3.91
CA ALA A 675 8.14 -23.21 2.97
C ALA A 675 7.24 -24.44 2.83
N CYS A 676 6.70 -24.96 3.94
CA CYS A 676 5.72 -26.04 3.97
C CYS A 676 4.39 -25.67 3.28
N LEU A 677 4.00 -24.39 3.29
CA LEU A 677 2.84 -23.89 2.53
C LEU A 677 3.12 -23.69 1.04
N THR A 678 4.37 -23.83 0.59
CA THR A 678 4.74 -23.61 -0.81
C THR A 678 4.80 -24.91 -1.60
N LYS A 679 5.36 -25.98 -1.01
CA LYS A 679 5.45 -27.33 -1.60
C LYS A 679 5.69 -28.40 -0.54
N ASN A 680 5.49 -29.68 -0.90
CA ASN A 680 5.82 -30.82 -0.05
C ASN A 680 7.30 -30.90 0.34
N GLN A 681 8.23 -30.42 -0.50
CA GLN A 681 9.67 -30.38 -0.16
C GLN A 681 9.97 -29.50 1.06
N GLY A 682 9.06 -28.59 1.47
CA GLY A 682 9.22 -27.78 2.67
C GLY A 682 9.35 -28.62 3.95
N VAL A 683 8.69 -29.79 4.01
CA VAL A 683 8.78 -30.70 5.15
C VAL A 683 10.20 -31.26 5.32
N LEU A 684 10.97 -31.40 4.23
CA LEU A 684 12.36 -31.87 4.28
C LEU A 684 13.28 -30.92 5.06
N LEU A 685 12.90 -29.66 5.25
CA LEU A 685 13.66 -28.73 6.08
C LEU A 685 13.70 -29.17 7.54
N ALA A 686 12.73 -29.97 8.02
CA ALA A 686 12.80 -30.58 9.34
C ALA A 686 14.01 -31.54 9.47
N ILE A 687 14.41 -32.21 8.37
CA ILE A 687 15.62 -33.05 8.35
C ILE A 687 16.88 -32.19 8.52
N ALA A 688 16.90 -30.99 7.94
CA ALA A 688 17.99 -30.04 8.16
C ALA A 688 18.05 -29.57 9.62
N VAL A 689 16.90 -29.29 10.27
CA VAL A 689 16.86 -28.97 11.70
C VAL A 689 17.41 -30.14 12.51
N MET A 690 16.92 -31.35 12.28
CA MET A 690 17.40 -32.54 12.99
C MET A 690 18.91 -32.72 12.81
N ALA A 691 19.41 -32.63 11.58
CA ALA A 691 20.83 -32.73 11.30
C ALA A 691 21.65 -31.64 12.02
N GLU A 692 21.16 -30.40 12.13
CA GLU A 692 21.83 -29.31 12.86
C GLU A 692 21.82 -29.56 14.38
N LEU A 693 20.74 -30.10 14.93
CA LEU A 693 20.64 -30.39 16.37
C LEU A 693 21.47 -31.62 16.79
N PHE A 694 21.71 -32.56 15.88
CA PHE A 694 22.46 -33.80 16.14
C PHE A 694 23.88 -33.80 15.57
N THR A 695 24.35 -32.69 14.97
CA THR A 695 25.71 -32.61 14.43
C THR A 695 26.76 -32.61 15.54
N GLU A 696 27.94 -33.20 15.24
CA GLU A 696 29.11 -33.33 16.14
C GLU A 696 28.94 -34.23 17.38
N GLY A 697 27.96 -35.14 17.40
CA GLY A 697 27.81 -36.08 18.52
C GLY A 697 27.50 -35.39 19.86
N HIS A 698 27.04 -34.13 19.81
CA HIS A 698 26.68 -33.32 20.96
C HIS A 698 25.68 -34.03 21.88
N LEU A 699 24.68 -34.72 21.30
CA LEU A 699 23.73 -35.51 22.07
C LEU A 699 24.39 -36.72 22.74
N ILE A 700 25.19 -37.50 22.01
CA ILE A 700 25.85 -38.72 22.52
C ILE A 700 26.82 -38.36 23.64
N ARG A 701 27.58 -37.28 23.46
CA ARG A 701 28.49 -36.74 24.46
C ARG A 701 27.74 -36.29 25.72
N LYS A 702 26.67 -35.50 25.58
CA LYS A 702 25.88 -35.01 26.72
C LYS A 702 25.11 -36.10 27.44
N LEU A 703 24.62 -37.12 26.73
CA LEU A 703 24.01 -38.31 27.33
C LEU A 703 25.03 -39.10 28.14
N ARG A 704 26.27 -39.25 27.61
CA ARG A 704 27.38 -39.88 28.34
C ARG A 704 27.79 -39.08 29.57
N GLU A 705 27.75 -37.75 29.49
CA GLU A 705 28.02 -36.80 30.59
C GLU A 705 26.83 -36.63 31.56
N LYS A 706 25.67 -37.27 31.30
CA LYS A 706 24.41 -37.12 32.07
C LYS A 706 23.91 -35.67 32.20
N ASP A 707 24.25 -34.78 31.26
CA ASP A 707 23.86 -33.36 31.25
C ASP A 707 22.44 -33.17 30.69
N LEU A 708 21.42 -33.54 31.48
CA LEU A 708 20.00 -33.40 31.10
C LEU A 708 19.59 -31.95 30.85
N LYS A 709 20.16 -30.98 31.58
CA LYS A 709 19.86 -29.56 31.41
C LYS A 709 20.40 -29.03 30.07
N GLY A 710 21.60 -29.42 29.69
CA GLY A 710 22.16 -29.08 28.38
C GLY A 710 21.39 -29.72 27.22
N ILE A 711 20.94 -30.97 27.36
CA ILE A 711 20.08 -31.63 26.36
C ILE A 711 18.77 -30.83 26.17
N TRP A 712 18.13 -30.44 27.27
CA TRP A 712 16.92 -29.62 27.18
C TRP A 712 17.17 -28.28 26.50
N ARG A 713 18.19 -27.54 26.94
CA ARG A 713 18.46 -26.16 26.47
C ARG A 713 18.99 -26.08 25.05
N GLU A 714 19.85 -27.01 24.63
CA GLU A 714 20.60 -26.92 23.38
C GLU A 714 20.03 -27.80 22.26
N ILE A 715 19.18 -28.78 22.58
CA ILE A 715 18.62 -29.73 21.60
C ILE A 715 17.09 -29.68 21.60
N LEU A 716 16.45 -30.03 22.73
CA LEU A 716 14.99 -30.17 22.78
C LEU A 716 14.27 -28.83 22.61
N TRP A 717 14.70 -27.79 23.33
CA TRP A 717 14.06 -26.48 23.26
C TRP A 717 14.16 -25.84 21.87
N PRO A 718 15.36 -25.77 21.22
CA PRO A 718 15.46 -25.39 19.81
C PRO A 718 14.59 -26.24 18.87
N GLY A 719 14.57 -27.57 19.07
CA GLY A 719 13.71 -28.47 18.30
C GLY A 719 12.23 -28.10 18.42
N ILE A 720 11.74 -27.91 19.65
CA ILE A 720 10.36 -27.48 19.96
C ILE A 720 10.05 -26.13 19.31
N GLN A 721 10.98 -25.18 19.36
CA GLN A 721 10.80 -23.87 18.72
C GLN A 721 10.63 -23.98 17.19
N CYS A 722 11.26 -24.98 16.56
CA CYS A 722 11.13 -25.23 15.13
C CYS A 722 9.86 -26.01 14.75
N VAL A 723 9.27 -26.83 15.64
CA VAL A 723 8.06 -27.65 15.35
C VAL A 723 6.92 -26.86 14.68
N PRO A 724 6.59 -25.61 15.06
CA PRO A 724 5.56 -24.80 14.39
C PRO A 724 5.73 -24.69 12.87
N MET A 725 6.92 -24.92 12.30
CA MET A 725 7.12 -24.97 10.86
C MET A 725 6.24 -26.00 10.15
N LEU A 726 5.90 -27.11 10.83
CA LEU A 726 5.07 -28.18 10.26
C LEU A 726 3.59 -27.80 10.20
N LEU A 727 3.17 -26.76 10.93
CA LEU A 727 1.79 -26.26 10.87
C LEU A 727 1.43 -25.72 9.48
N GLY A 728 2.41 -25.36 8.65
CA GLY A 728 2.17 -24.93 7.27
C GLY A 728 1.52 -26.04 6.44
N THR A 729 2.01 -27.27 6.59
CA THR A 729 1.38 -28.44 5.95
C THR A 729 -0.02 -28.69 6.51
N LEU A 730 -0.24 -28.51 7.81
CA LEU A 730 -1.57 -28.69 8.42
C LEU A 730 -2.60 -27.69 7.87
N VAL A 731 -2.19 -26.45 7.60
CA VAL A 731 -3.07 -25.46 6.95
C VAL A 731 -3.47 -25.91 5.55
N TYR A 732 -2.54 -26.47 4.77
CA TYR A 732 -2.86 -27.04 3.45
C TYR A 732 -3.79 -28.25 3.52
N LEU A 733 -3.58 -29.16 4.48
CA LEU A 733 -4.50 -30.29 4.72
C LEU A 733 -5.89 -29.81 5.17
N PHE A 734 -5.94 -28.74 5.97
CA PHE A 734 -7.21 -28.13 6.36
C PHE A 734 -7.97 -27.54 5.17
N ILE A 735 -7.27 -26.94 4.20
CA ILE A 735 -7.90 -26.47 2.95
C ILE A 735 -8.52 -27.65 2.19
N ASN A 736 -7.81 -28.76 2.05
CA ASN A 736 -8.32 -29.99 1.42
C ASN A 736 -9.60 -30.48 2.13
N TYR A 737 -9.56 -30.56 3.46
CA TYR A 737 -10.72 -30.96 4.27
C TYR A 737 -11.91 -29.99 4.11
N ARG A 738 -11.67 -28.68 4.06
CA ARG A 738 -12.75 -27.69 3.92
C ARG A 738 -13.39 -27.69 2.54
N THR A 739 -12.65 -28.07 1.51
CA THR A 739 -13.15 -28.10 0.12
C THR A 739 -13.85 -29.42 -0.22
N GLU A 740 -13.29 -30.57 0.19
CA GLU A 740 -13.77 -31.91 -0.24
C GLU A 740 -14.10 -32.85 0.93
N GLY A 741 -13.96 -32.42 2.19
CA GLY A 741 -14.23 -33.26 3.36
C GLY A 741 -13.15 -34.28 3.70
N ASP A 742 -12.06 -34.35 2.92
CA ASP A 742 -10.91 -35.25 3.13
C ASP A 742 -9.59 -34.45 3.11
N PRO A 743 -8.79 -34.43 4.21
CA PRO A 743 -7.51 -33.71 4.25
C PRO A 743 -6.47 -34.23 3.26
N PHE A 744 -6.58 -35.47 2.79
CA PHE A 744 -5.64 -36.11 1.87
C PHE A 744 -6.15 -36.19 0.43
N ARG A 745 -7.24 -35.48 0.10
CA ARG A 745 -7.87 -35.51 -1.21
C ARG A 745 -6.91 -35.20 -2.37
N PHE A 746 -5.94 -34.32 -2.17
CA PHE A 746 -4.91 -34.04 -3.18
C PHE A 746 -4.14 -35.29 -3.65
N LEU A 747 -3.91 -36.30 -2.80
CA LEU A 747 -3.22 -37.54 -3.20
C LEU A 747 -4.04 -38.34 -4.20
N PHE A 748 -5.36 -38.35 -4.04
CA PHE A 748 -6.28 -38.96 -5.00
C PHE A 748 -6.15 -38.25 -6.35
N TYR A 749 -6.29 -36.92 -6.40
CA TYR A 749 -6.17 -36.19 -7.66
C TYR A 749 -4.78 -36.31 -8.31
N GLN A 750 -3.72 -36.30 -7.51
CA GLN A 750 -2.35 -36.48 -8.02
C GLN A 750 -2.17 -37.84 -8.72
N ARG A 751 -2.75 -38.91 -8.16
CA ARG A 751 -2.69 -40.26 -8.73
C ARG A 751 -3.64 -40.42 -9.92
N ASP A 752 -4.90 -40.04 -9.74
CA ASP A 752 -5.97 -40.37 -10.67
C ASP A 752 -6.04 -39.40 -11.86
N HIS A 753 -5.68 -38.12 -11.69
CA HIS A 753 -5.65 -37.13 -12.79
C HIS A 753 -4.25 -36.98 -13.41
N TRP A 754 -3.19 -36.87 -12.59
CA TRP A 754 -1.81 -36.68 -13.08
C TRP A 754 -1.00 -37.98 -13.22
N GLY A 755 -1.57 -39.15 -12.87
CA GLY A 755 -0.87 -40.44 -12.97
C GLY A 755 0.34 -40.58 -12.05
N ASN A 756 0.49 -39.70 -11.05
CA ASN A 756 1.70 -39.60 -10.24
C ASN A 756 1.45 -39.93 -8.77
N GLY A 757 2.36 -40.68 -8.17
CA GLY A 757 2.32 -41.07 -6.77
C GLY A 757 3.72 -41.41 -6.25
N PHE A 758 3.79 -41.75 -4.97
CA PHE A 758 5.04 -42.18 -4.36
C PHE A 758 5.48 -43.53 -4.93
N ALA A 759 6.72 -43.62 -5.38
CA ALA A 759 7.32 -44.87 -5.86
C ALA A 759 8.72 -45.06 -5.26
N PRO A 760 9.18 -46.32 -5.10
CA PRO A 760 10.57 -46.57 -4.80
C PRO A 760 11.49 -46.07 -5.92
N ILE A 761 12.69 -45.61 -5.54
CA ILE A 761 13.64 -44.98 -6.47
C ILE A 761 14.03 -45.89 -7.63
N TRP A 762 14.17 -47.20 -7.39
CA TRP A 762 14.47 -48.15 -8.45
C TRP A 762 13.38 -48.19 -9.52
N THR A 763 12.10 -48.13 -9.15
CA THR A 763 11.00 -48.05 -10.11
C THR A 763 11.13 -46.79 -10.97
N THR A 764 11.44 -45.66 -10.35
CA THR A 764 11.64 -44.38 -11.04
C THR A 764 12.80 -44.43 -12.03
N ILE A 765 13.96 -44.91 -11.59
CA ILE A 765 15.14 -45.06 -12.46
C ILE A 765 14.87 -46.04 -13.60
N THR A 766 14.19 -47.16 -13.35
CA THR A 766 13.93 -48.17 -14.38
C THR A 766 13.15 -47.60 -15.57
N TYR A 767 12.08 -46.82 -15.32
CA TYR A 767 11.36 -46.21 -16.45
C TYR A 767 12.16 -45.07 -17.09
N ILE A 768 12.90 -44.26 -16.32
CA ILE A 768 13.75 -43.19 -16.87
C ILE A 768 14.79 -43.79 -17.82
N VAL A 769 15.47 -44.86 -17.41
CA VAL A 769 16.45 -45.58 -18.25
C VAL A 769 15.78 -46.14 -19.50
N LYS A 770 14.63 -46.80 -19.34
CA LYS A 770 13.88 -47.38 -20.45
C LYS A 770 13.48 -46.31 -21.48
N TYR A 771 12.87 -45.22 -21.04
CA TYR A 771 12.42 -44.14 -21.93
C TYR A 771 13.57 -43.35 -22.52
N THR A 772 14.65 -43.12 -21.76
CA THR A 772 15.86 -42.49 -22.30
C THR A 772 16.45 -43.35 -23.40
N ALA A 773 16.66 -44.65 -23.18
CA ALA A 773 17.22 -45.54 -24.19
C ALA A 773 16.33 -45.66 -25.43
N ALA A 774 15.01 -45.72 -25.25
CA ALA A 774 14.06 -45.91 -26.35
C ALA A 774 13.76 -44.61 -27.13
N ARG A 775 13.80 -43.44 -26.48
CA ARG A 775 13.25 -42.18 -27.03
C ARG A 775 14.23 -41.02 -27.04
N TRP A 776 15.53 -41.23 -26.81
CA TRP A 776 16.53 -40.14 -26.75
C TRP A 776 16.57 -39.25 -28.00
N TYR A 777 16.21 -39.79 -29.17
CA TYR A 777 16.17 -39.06 -30.44
C TYR A 777 14.83 -38.35 -30.68
N GLU A 778 13.82 -38.59 -29.84
CA GLU A 778 12.51 -37.94 -29.90
C GLU A 778 12.50 -36.66 -29.06
N SER A 779 11.54 -35.79 -29.36
CA SER A 779 11.45 -34.48 -28.72
C SER A 779 11.19 -34.56 -27.21
N ASP A 780 10.40 -35.51 -26.75
CA ASP A 780 10.10 -35.72 -25.33
C ASP A 780 11.28 -36.40 -24.61
N GLY A 781 12.02 -37.30 -25.28
CA GLY A 781 13.25 -37.84 -24.74
C GLY A 781 14.34 -36.80 -24.49
N MET A 782 14.55 -35.87 -25.43
CA MET A 782 15.51 -34.78 -25.23
C MET A 782 15.05 -33.75 -24.19
N ALA A 783 13.73 -33.55 -24.06
CA ALA A 783 13.15 -32.53 -23.21
C ALA A 783 12.92 -32.98 -21.75
N LEU A 784 12.61 -34.27 -21.53
CA LEU A 784 12.30 -34.86 -20.23
C LEU A 784 13.34 -35.92 -19.83
N TRP A 785 13.38 -37.03 -20.55
CA TRP A 785 14.01 -38.27 -20.07
C TRP A 785 15.54 -38.17 -19.96
N ILE A 786 16.22 -37.58 -20.96
CA ILE A 786 17.68 -37.37 -20.92
C ILE A 786 18.08 -36.45 -19.75
N PRO A 787 17.48 -35.26 -19.56
CA PRO A 787 17.74 -34.43 -18.37
C PRO A 787 17.60 -35.17 -17.05
N GLU A 788 16.51 -35.91 -16.87
CA GLU A 788 16.23 -36.64 -15.63
C GLU A 788 17.26 -37.73 -15.35
N PHE A 789 17.70 -38.43 -16.40
CA PHE A 789 18.77 -39.42 -16.30
C PHE A 789 20.11 -38.76 -15.93
N VAL A 790 20.47 -37.64 -16.57
CA VAL A 790 21.72 -36.92 -16.29
C VAL A 790 21.71 -36.35 -14.86
N LEU A 791 20.60 -35.74 -14.44
CA LEU A 791 20.47 -35.13 -13.11
C LEU A 791 20.62 -36.17 -12.00
N PHE A 792 20.21 -37.42 -12.23
CA PHE A 792 20.39 -38.49 -11.27
C PHE A 792 21.86 -38.66 -10.89
N PHE A 793 22.75 -38.70 -11.90
CA PHE A 793 24.19 -38.78 -11.67
C PHE A 793 24.78 -37.48 -11.14
N VAL A 794 24.23 -36.31 -11.50
CA VAL A 794 24.64 -35.02 -10.94
C VAL A 794 24.41 -34.99 -9.42
N TYR A 795 23.25 -35.47 -8.94
CA TYR A 795 23.00 -35.61 -7.50
C TYR A 795 23.99 -36.55 -6.83
N LEU A 796 24.21 -37.74 -7.37
CA LEU A 796 25.16 -38.71 -6.81
C LEU A 796 26.59 -38.15 -6.77
N ALA A 797 27.02 -37.49 -7.85
CA ALA A 797 28.33 -36.87 -7.94
C ALA A 797 28.48 -35.73 -6.92
N ALA A 798 27.45 -34.90 -6.74
CA ALA A 798 27.46 -33.83 -5.75
C ALA A 798 27.49 -34.37 -4.32
N ILE A 799 26.66 -35.38 -3.99
CA ILE A 799 26.67 -36.01 -2.66
C ILE A 799 28.06 -36.61 -2.37
N ALA A 800 28.63 -37.38 -3.31
CA ALA A 800 29.97 -37.95 -3.18
C ALA A 800 31.05 -36.87 -3.03
N TYR A 801 30.99 -35.81 -3.82
CA TYR A 801 31.90 -34.67 -3.74
C TYR A 801 31.76 -33.92 -2.40
N GLY A 802 30.54 -33.77 -1.88
CA GLY A 802 30.29 -33.15 -0.59
C GLY A 802 30.84 -33.97 0.58
N PHE A 803 30.75 -35.30 0.54
CA PHE A 803 31.46 -36.18 1.48
C PHE A 803 32.97 -36.02 1.37
N LYS A 804 33.53 -36.06 0.16
CA LYS A 804 34.97 -35.83 -0.10
C LYS A 804 35.45 -34.49 0.45
N LYS A 805 34.60 -33.46 0.36
CA LYS A 805 34.90 -32.09 0.82
C LYS A 805 34.48 -31.80 2.25
N LYS A 806 34.01 -32.81 3.00
CA LYS A 806 33.60 -32.72 4.40
C LYS A 806 32.66 -31.53 4.64
N VAL A 807 31.70 -31.33 3.74
CA VAL A 807 30.68 -30.28 3.91
C VAL A 807 29.84 -30.59 5.15
N ARG A 808 29.36 -29.55 5.84
CA ARG A 808 28.53 -29.68 7.04
C ARG A 808 27.41 -30.72 6.81
N PRO A 809 27.20 -31.68 7.73
CA PRO A 809 26.23 -32.75 7.54
C PRO A 809 24.82 -32.26 7.25
N VAL A 810 24.43 -31.10 7.78
CA VAL A 810 23.12 -30.48 7.50
C VAL A 810 22.84 -30.32 6.01
N TYR A 811 23.82 -29.84 5.24
CA TYR A 811 23.69 -29.67 3.79
C TYR A 811 23.62 -31.01 3.06
N LEU A 812 24.41 -32.00 3.49
CA LEU A 812 24.42 -33.34 2.89
C LEU A 812 23.17 -34.15 3.21
N CYS A 813 22.67 -34.09 4.44
CA CYS A 813 21.43 -34.74 4.86
C CYS A 813 20.24 -34.15 4.10
N TYR A 814 20.16 -32.82 4.00
CA TYR A 814 19.11 -32.18 3.21
C TYR A 814 19.22 -32.53 1.73
N LEU A 815 20.41 -32.43 1.11
CA LEU A 815 20.60 -32.77 -0.30
C LEU A 815 20.22 -34.22 -0.60
N THR A 816 20.63 -35.15 0.26
CA THR A 816 20.29 -36.57 0.14
C THR A 816 18.78 -36.76 0.26
N ALA A 817 18.13 -36.19 1.29
CA ALA A 817 16.68 -36.31 1.45
C ALA A 817 15.91 -35.70 0.27
N TYR A 818 16.37 -34.56 -0.25
CA TYR A 818 15.79 -33.89 -1.41
C TYR A 818 15.92 -34.73 -2.68
N PHE A 819 17.10 -35.32 -2.90
CA PHE A 819 17.35 -36.26 -3.99
C PHE A 819 16.44 -37.49 -3.91
N LEU A 820 16.36 -38.13 -2.74
CA LEU A 820 15.52 -39.30 -2.54
C LEU A 820 14.04 -38.98 -2.82
N LEU A 821 13.53 -37.87 -2.28
CA LEU A 821 12.14 -37.46 -2.53
C LEU A 821 11.89 -37.16 -4.02
N THR A 822 12.83 -36.48 -4.69
CA THR A 822 12.72 -36.13 -6.11
C THR A 822 12.64 -37.38 -7.00
N TYR A 823 13.43 -38.40 -6.72
CA TYR A 823 13.45 -39.66 -7.47
C TYR A 823 12.50 -40.73 -6.91
N SER A 824 11.60 -40.39 -6.00
CA SER A 824 10.57 -41.29 -5.45
C SER A 824 9.19 -41.04 -6.06
N SER A 825 9.12 -40.94 -7.39
CA SER A 825 7.91 -40.58 -8.14
C SER A 825 7.56 -41.63 -9.19
N SER A 826 6.31 -42.08 -9.24
CA SER A 826 5.84 -43.04 -10.26
C SER A 826 5.82 -42.43 -11.67
N TRP A 827 5.78 -41.10 -11.78
CA TRP A 827 5.84 -40.37 -13.04
C TRP A 827 6.58 -39.03 -12.86
N LEU A 828 7.91 -39.08 -12.90
CA LEU A 828 8.79 -37.93 -12.80
C LEU A 828 8.87 -37.27 -14.18
N ILE A 829 8.43 -36.02 -14.27
CA ILE A 829 8.51 -35.19 -15.49
C ILE A 829 9.12 -33.81 -15.22
N SER A 830 9.52 -33.54 -13.97
CA SER A 830 9.91 -32.21 -13.49
C SER A 830 11.21 -32.23 -12.67
N ALA A 831 12.08 -33.23 -12.84
CA ALA A 831 13.30 -33.32 -12.01
C ALA A 831 14.19 -32.07 -12.17
N GLY A 832 14.27 -31.52 -13.38
CA GLY A 832 15.01 -30.29 -13.67
C GLY A 832 14.51 -29.12 -12.84
N ARG A 833 13.20 -28.88 -12.84
CA ARG A 833 12.55 -27.83 -12.06
C ARG A 833 12.66 -28.05 -10.55
N TYR A 834 12.50 -29.28 -10.06
CA TYR A 834 12.67 -29.58 -8.63
C TYR A 834 14.10 -29.32 -8.16
N THR A 835 15.08 -29.61 -9.01
CA THR A 835 16.51 -29.43 -8.70
C THR A 835 16.90 -27.99 -8.46
N LEU A 836 16.19 -27.01 -9.04
CA LEU A 836 16.42 -25.58 -8.83
C LEU A 836 16.46 -25.18 -7.36
N CYS A 837 15.71 -25.88 -6.51
CA CYS A 837 15.60 -25.56 -5.09
C CYS A 837 16.49 -26.45 -4.19
N ALA A 838 17.30 -27.35 -4.77
CA ALA A 838 18.27 -28.16 -4.04
C ALA A 838 19.55 -27.34 -3.73
N LEU A 839 19.43 -26.29 -2.90
CA LEU A 839 20.49 -25.32 -2.62
C LEU A 839 21.90 -25.91 -2.43
N PRO A 840 22.11 -26.98 -1.63
CA PRO A 840 23.44 -27.54 -1.43
C PRO A 840 24.12 -28.03 -2.70
N LEU A 841 23.35 -28.43 -3.72
CA LEU A 841 23.87 -28.83 -5.02
C LEU A 841 24.66 -27.67 -5.65
N PHE A 842 24.06 -26.49 -5.74
CA PHE A 842 24.68 -25.30 -6.32
C PHE A 842 25.81 -24.74 -5.45
N MET A 843 25.75 -24.95 -4.12
CA MET A 843 26.87 -24.64 -3.22
C MET A 843 28.10 -25.50 -3.57
N LEU A 844 27.89 -26.80 -3.81
CA LEU A 844 28.95 -27.74 -4.20
C LEU A 844 29.47 -27.47 -5.61
N GLU A 845 28.61 -27.18 -6.58
CA GLU A 845 29.02 -26.79 -7.94
C GLU A 845 29.83 -25.50 -7.95
N GLY A 846 29.42 -24.49 -7.18
CA GLY A 846 30.19 -23.25 -7.05
C GLY A 846 31.54 -23.49 -6.38
N LYS A 847 31.62 -24.40 -5.40
CA LYS A 847 32.89 -24.82 -4.79
C LYS A 847 33.79 -25.52 -5.80
N PHE A 848 33.24 -26.47 -6.55
CA PHE A 848 33.94 -27.16 -7.64
C PHE A 848 34.47 -26.18 -8.69
N ALA A 849 33.65 -25.24 -9.15
CA ALA A 849 34.04 -24.24 -10.14
C ALA A 849 35.12 -23.27 -9.63
N THR A 850 35.17 -23.05 -8.32
CA THR A 850 36.20 -22.23 -7.67
C THR A 850 37.54 -22.95 -7.60
N GLU A 851 37.53 -24.23 -7.25
CA GLU A 851 38.73 -25.08 -7.17
C GLU A 851 39.27 -25.44 -8.56
N HIS A 852 38.39 -25.71 -9.53
CA HIS A 852 38.73 -26.18 -10.87
C HIS A 852 38.38 -25.14 -11.93
N LYS A 853 39.06 -23.98 -11.92
CA LYS A 853 38.72 -22.81 -12.75
C LYS A 853 38.41 -23.10 -14.23
N ARG A 854 39.16 -24.00 -14.89
CA ARG A 854 38.93 -24.35 -16.31
C ARG A 854 37.64 -25.16 -16.47
N ALA A 855 37.51 -26.27 -15.73
CA ALA A 855 36.30 -27.10 -15.75
C ALA A 855 35.06 -26.32 -15.31
N GLY A 856 35.18 -25.47 -14.29
CA GLY A 856 34.11 -24.58 -13.84
C GLY A 856 33.63 -23.61 -14.90
N LYS A 857 34.54 -22.99 -15.68
CA LYS A 857 34.15 -22.12 -16.80
C LYS A 857 33.42 -22.89 -17.91
N VAL A 858 33.89 -24.08 -18.25
CA VAL A 858 33.23 -24.95 -19.24
C VAL A 858 31.84 -25.33 -18.75
N LEU A 859 31.71 -25.71 -17.48
CA LEU A 859 30.43 -26.07 -16.88
C LEU A 859 29.45 -24.88 -16.90
N ILE A 860 29.87 -23.69 -16.47
CA ILE A 860 29.04 -22.46 -16.52
C ILE A 860 28.56 -22.18 -17.95
N LEU A 861 29.47 -22.24 -18.92
CA LEU A 861 29.17 -21.97 -20.33
C LEU A 861 28.17 -23.01 -20.87
N LEU A 862 28.42 -24.30 -20.63
CA LEU A 862 27.56 -25.38 -21.06
C LEU A 862 26.17 -25.28 -20.43
N SER A 863 26.09 -25.03 -19.12
CA SER A 863 24.82 -24.82 -18.42
C SER A 863 24.04 -23.64 -19.00
N GLY A 864 24.71 -22.50 -19.26
CA GLY A 864 24.08 -21.34 -19.89
C GLY A 864 23.59 -21.61 -21.32
N LEU A 865 24.35 -22.33 -22.13
CA LEU A 865 23.95 -22.75 -23.48
C LEU A 865 22.74 -23.69 -23.43
N LEU A 866 22.78 -24.71 -22.57
CA LEU A 866 21.67 -25.63 -22.36
C LEU A 866 20.43 -24.88 -21.86
N MET A 867 20.59 -23.90 -20.97
CA MET A 867 19.48 -23.07 -20.50
C MET A 867 18.79 -22.36 -21.67
N MET A 868 19.54 -21.80 -22.62
CA MET A 868 18.96 -21.18 -23.81
C MET A 868 18.27 -22.19 -24.73
N VAL A 869 18.80 -23.41 -24.85
CA VAL A 869 18.18 -24.50 -25.62
C VAL A 869 16.86 -24.93 -24.99
N TYR A 870 16.85 -25.25 -23.70
CA TYR A 870 15.64 -25.67 -23.00
C TYR A 870 14.62 -24.54 -22.90
N MET A 871 15.08 -23.30 -22.70
CA MET A 871 14.20 -22.14 -22.77
C MET A 871 13.56 -22.07 -24.16
N THR A 872 14.33 -22.09 -25.25
CA THR A 872 13.76 -22.06 -26.62
C THR A 872 12.76 -23.19 -26.86
N GLY A 873 13.07 -24.42 -26.42
CA GLY A 873 12.13 -25.55 -26.49
C GLY A 873 10.85 -25.29 -25.69
N TYR A 874 10.94 -24.69 -24.51
CA TYR A 874 9.79 -24.33 -23.68
C TYR A 874 8.87 -23.36 -24.43
N TYR A 875 9.45 -22.36 -25.10
CA TYR A 875 8.73 -21.40 -25.96
C TYR A 875 8.10 -22.07 -27.19
N GLN A 876 8.67 -23.17 -27.68
CA GLN A 876 8.18 -23.97 -28.80
C GLN A 876 7.29 -25.16 -28.38
N TRP A 877 6.67 -25.11 -27.19
CA TRP A 877 5.74 -26.15 -26.70
C TRP A 877 6.35 -27.54 -26.56
N LYS A 878 7.68 -27.64 -26.42
CA LYS A 878 8.33 -28.89 -26.03
C LYS A 878 8.04 -29.16 -24.56
N GLN A 879 7.87 -30.44 -24.20
CA GLN A 879 7.58 -30.88 -22.83
C GLN A 879 8.81 -30.68 -21.94
N ILE A 880 9.08 -29.47 -21.51
CA ILE A 880 10.23 -29.11 -20.67
C ILE A 880 9.68 -28.68 -19.34
N MET A 881 9.83 -29.48 -18.29
CA MET A 881 9.11 -29.28 -17.01
C MET A 881 9.96 -29.49 -15.76
#